data_AF-A0A2N2MAE6-F1
#
_entry.id   AF-A0A2N2MAE6-F1
#
_cell.length_a   1.000
_cell.length_b   1.000
_cell.length_c   1.000
_cell.angle_alpha   90.00
_cell.angle_beta   90.00
_cell.angle_gamma   90.00
#
_symmetry.space_group_name_H-M   'P 1'
#
loop_
_entity.id
_entity.type
_entity.pdbx_description
1 polymer ?
#
loop_
_entity_poly.entity_id
_entity_poly.type
_entity_poly.pdbx_seq_one_letter_code
_entity_poly.pdbx_strand_id
1 'polypeptide(L)'
;MADHPPCPTRRICPAMLRMPRRKRTPGLGSPWLPRRSDDLGRAQVNKRSTLENRTREENTMKTLFMQRKRALLIIALGLLTTLLAFGIVLANRPAEPAAQPSPLHPSVALRDEDGLNVLESGKPVSTMQTCGECHDADFIVSHSFHADLGLSDYQPSADSWNASTGTFGKWDPLTYRYLSQTGDERLDLSTAEFLMEYGERVPGGGPATTSRSGAPLTSLKPDATNPEASLLDPKTGQPVGWDWKESGVMEMNCFLCHLNAPDTAARAEQIRAGKFGWANTATLNGTGIVQAEGEGWAYNPEAFNENGELAAETINLQDPTNANCAACHGVAHTDNLTPLTYTGCSLDEYQTATTGQIVTPQKISASGMNISGKNDLTYAWDIHAERALKCTDCHYALNNPAQAQRLSQDNPDHLTYDPRRLEISDYLLRPDHNFARGESAQFNVAPDLKATMRRCDSCHDAQQAHADWLPYTERHMQVLDCETCHIPQMNAPAIQSADWTVITPAGEAISQCRGVEGDPDSLSSLITGFAPVLLQRENVDGHASLTTYNLITSWYWVYEDANGSTRPVRLADLQTAYLQNGAYSSETVAAFDADGNGKLSTAELRIDNEAKQTFVAGKLSGLGLNNPRIEGQVQPYSINHNVVRGEATVSDCETCHNAESRITAPMQLASYSPGGVLPEFVNETNVSFDGELVTGADGSLSYHPLNEKRGVYVFGHNRVNWIDWFGALAFAGTILGVAGHGTIRYVNWLKRSKHTAPTKRVHMYEGYERFWHWLQTVTIVLLLFTGLIIHRPDIFGIFSFRYMVTVHNVMAAILVINALLSLFWHLTTGEVKQYIPRPRGFFDDAIVQVKFYIGGIFKGEPHPFEKRRDKKLNPLQQATYFGLLTVLLPLQIMTGALMWGVQTFPQISTWFGGLPVLAPFHSLVAWLFSAFIIGHVYLTTTGATPVEAMRAMVTGWEEVEAHAKDEE
;
A
#
# COMPACT_ATOMS: atom_id res chain seq x y z
N MET A 1 12.83 -59.95 26.19
CA MET A 1 14.23 -59.52 26.01
C MET A 1 14.14 -58.07 25.54
N ALA A 2 14.01 -57.08 26.43
CA ALA A 2 15.04 -56.50 27.32
C ALA A 2 16.13 -55.82 26.44
N ASP A 3 16.37 -54.50 26.44
CA ASP A 3 16.40 -53.53 27.55
C ASP A 3 16.16 -52.06 27.14
N HIS A 4 15.42 -51.34 27.98
CA HIS A 4 15.53 -49.89 28.25
C HIS A 4 15.91 -49.73 29.73
N PRO A 5 16.61 -48.66 30.15
CA PRO A 5 16.00 -47.72 31.13
C PRO A 5 16.61 -46.27 31.07
N PRO A 6 16.32 -45.32 32.00
CA PRO A 6 15.04 -44.61 32.11
C PRO A 6 15.16 -43.07 32.39
N CYS A 7 14.02 -42.40 32.31
CA CYS A 7 13.71 -41.07 32.85
C CYS A 7 13.62 -41.07 34.40
N PRO A 8 13.78 -39.92 35.09
CA PRO A 8 13.13 -39.73 36.39
C PRO A 8 12.18 -38.51 36.42
N THR A 9 11.01 -38.73 37.01
CA THR A 9 9.96 -37.75 37.33
C THR A 9 9.96 -37.37 38.82
N ARG A 10 9.68 -36.07 39.08
CA ARG A 10 8.92 -35.41 40.19
C ARG A 10 8.88 -35.97 41.63
N ARG A 11 9.01 -35.04 42.60
CA ARG A 11 8.19 -34.78 43.84
C ARG A 11 8.55 -33.36 44.34
N ILE A 12 7.69 -32.33 44.46
CA ILE A 12 6.48 -32.00 45.27
C ILE A 12 6.74 -31.58 46.75
N CYS A 13 6.57 -30.26 46.99
CA CYS A 13 6.05 -29.48 48.17
C CYS A 13 6.81 -29.40 49.53
N PRO A 14 6.50 -28.44 50.46
CA PRO A 14 5.91 -27.07 50.37
C PRO A 14 6.53 -26.01 51.36
N ALA A 15 5.88 -24.84 51.50
CA ALA A 15 5.87 -23.84 52.62
C ALA A 15 6.60 -22.49 52.38
N MET A 16 5.86 -21.37 52.21
CA MET A 16 5.40 -20.37 53.20
C MET A 16 6.46 -19.35 53.67
N LEU A 17 6.24 -18.05 53.39
CA LEU A 17 6.39 -16.86 54.27
C LEU A 17 6.29 -15.57 53.42
N ARG A 18 5.13 -14.90 53.42
CA ARG A 18 4.80 -13.63 54.10
C ARG A 18 5.53 -12.36 53.62
N MET A 19 4.72 -11.41 53.11
CA MET A 19 5.01 -9.97 52.93
C MET A 19 5.41 -9.27 54.24
N PRO A 20 5.84 -7.98 54.19
CA PRO A 20 4.83 -6.94 54.39
C PRO A 20 4.95 -5.67 53.52
N ARG A 21 3.78 -5.13 53.15
CA ARG A 21 3.51 -3.72 52.85
C ARG A 21 3.62 -2.84 54.11
N ARG A 22 4.06 -1.58 53.98
CA ARG A 22 3.67 -0.41 54.80
C ARG A 22 3.68 0.83 53.90
N LYS A 23 2.53 1.47 53.59
CA LYS A 23 1.67 2.40 54.36
C LYS A 23 2.06 3.89 54.23
N ARG A 24 1.20 4.63 53.51
CA ARG A 24 0.87 6.08 53.60
C ARG A 24 0.55 6.49 55.06
N THR A 25 0.65 7.73 55.57
CA THR A 25 0.06 9.07 55.26
C THR A 25 0.33 9.97 56.51
N PRO A 26 -0.17 11.24 56.72
CA PRO A 26 -0.83 12.24 55.85
C PRO A 26 -0.36 13.72 56.08
N GLY A 27 -0.93 14.67 55.30
CA GLY A 27 -1.04 16.10 55.62
C GLY A 27 -1.21 16.98 54.36
N LEU A 28 -2.40 17.11 53.76
CA LEU A 28 -3.46 18.13 53.99
C LEU A 28 -2.98 19.60 53.95
N GLY A 29 -3.41 20.34 52.92
CA GLY A 29 -3.55 21.81 52.95
C GLY A 29 -3.07 22.60 51.72
N SER A 30 -3.88 22.65 50.65
CA SER A 30 -3.99 23.80 49.73
C SER A 30 -4.85 24.92 50.38
N PRO A 31 -5.14 26.12 49.81
CA PRO A 31 -4.67 26.81 48.57
C PRO A 31 -4.31 28.33 48.77
N TRP A 32 -3.99 29.05 47.68
CA TRP A 32 -4.33 30.47 47.34
C TRP A 32 -3.19 31.35 46.75
N LEU A 33 -3.40 31.67 45.46
CA LEU A 33 -3.17 32.88 44.64
C LEU A 33 -2.30 34.10 45.10
N PRO A 34 -1.84 34.94 44.13
CA PRO A 34 -0.69 35.84 44.22
C PRO A 34 -1.04 37.33 44.42
N ARG A 35 -0.03 38.18 44.69
CA ARG A 35 0.05 39.64 44.40
C ARG A 35 1.49 40.11 44.70
N ARG A 36 2.18 40.78 43.76
CA ARG A 36 2.35 42.26 43.62
C ARG A 36 2.88 42.89 44.93
N SER A 37 3.90 43.73 44.96
CA SER A 37 4.25 44.83 44.05
C SER A 37 5.43 45.63 44.66
N ASP A 38 6.20 46.30 43.80
CA ASP A 38 6.84 47.62 44.00
C ASP A 38 7.94 47.73 45.10
N ASP A 39 8.97 48.58 45.04
CA ASP A 39 9.41 49.63 44.12
C ASP A 39 10.82 50.07 44.56
N LEU A 40 11.56 50.73 43.66
CA LEU A 40 12.49 51.88 43.87
C LEU A 40 13.56 51.80 44.99
N GLY A 41 14.83 52.17 44.82
CA GLY A 41 15.52 53.02 43.85
C GLY A 41 16.70 53.73 44.54
N ARG A 42 17.83 53.84 43.84
CA ARG A 42 18.93 54.84 43.92
C ARG A 42 19.87 54.96 45.14
N ALA A 43 21.14 54.68 44.81
CA ALA A 43 22.29 55.62 44.74
C ALA A 43 23.11 55.99 46.01
N GLN A 44 24.41 55.65 45.98
CA GLN A 44 25.60 56.55 45.99
C GLN A 44 26.83 56.02 46.77
N VAL A 45 27.95 55.91 46.02
CA VAL A 45 29.32 56.42 46.31
C VAL A 45 30.18 55.83 47.46
N ASN A 46 31.06 54.91 47.06
CA ASN A 46 32.55 54.95 47.03
C ASN A 46 33.46 54.86 48.30
N LYS A 47 34.54 54.08 48.11
CA LYS A 47 35.87 54.01 48.77
C LYS A 47 36.05 53.27 50.11
N ARG A 48 36.57 52.03 50.04
CA ARG A 48 37.86 51.57 50.63
C ARG A 48 38.11 50.08 50.34
N SER A 49 39.38 49.67 50.36
CA SER A 49 39.91 48.28 50.32
C SER A 49 40.30 47.67 48.97
N THR A 50 41.08 48.37 48.16
CA THR A 50 42.01 47.72 47.20
C THR A 50 43.34 47.44 47.92
N LEU A 51 43.51 46.25 48.50
CA LEU A 51 44.83 45.64 48.77
C LEU A 51 44.74 44.16 49.22
N GLU A 52 43.56 43.62 49.52
CA GLU A 52 43.40 42.19 49.89
C GLU A 52 42.94 41.26 48.75
N ASN A 53 42.53 41.78 47.58
CA ASN A 53 42.04 40.93 46.49
C ASN A 53 43.13 40.40 45.53
N ARG A 54 44.36 40.93 45.58
CA ARG A 54 45.38 40.61 44.57
C ARG A 54 46.09 39.27 44.80
N THR A 55 46.07 38.73 46.02
CA THR A 55 46.70 37.44 46.37
C THR A 55 45.73 36.25 46.26
N ARG A 56 44.42 36.50 46.12
CA ARG A 56 43.40 35.44 45.93
C ARG A 56 43.16 35.10 44.46
N GLU A 57 43.34 36.06 43.55
CA GLU A 57 43.18 35.84 42.10
C GLU A 57 44.35 35.05 41.48
N GLU A 58 45.59 35.24 41.93
CA GLU A 58 46.76 34.52 41.38
C GLU A 58 46.76 33.01 41.72
N ASN A 59 46.28 32.62 42.90
CA ASN A 59 46.18 31.20 43.28
C ASN A 59 45.00 30.49 42.60
N THR A 60 43.93 31.22 42.29
CA THR A 60 42.76 30.66 41.58
C THR A 60 43.08 30.41 40.10
N MET A 61 43.86 31.31 39.48
CA MET A 61 44.32 31.18 38.09
C MET A 61 45.28 30.01 37.87
N LYS A 62 46.22 29.76 38.79
CA LYS A 62 47.16 28.60 38.70
C LYS A 62 46.44 27.25 38.81
N THR A 63 45.37 27.19 39.61
CA THR A 63 44.58 25.97 39.80
C THR A 63 43.72 25.65 38.58
N LEU A 64 43.12 26.67 37.95
CA LEU A 64 42.39 26.55 36.68
C LEU A 64 43.30 26.15 35.50
N PHE A 65 44.54 26.65 35.47
CA PHE A 65 45.49 26.30 34.39
C PHE A 65 45.97 24.85 34.48
N MET A 66 46.17 24.32 35.70
CA MET A 66 46.50 22.89 35.89
C MET A 66 45.31 21.96 35.61
N GLN A 67 44.08 22.37 35.93
CA GLN A 67 42.88 21.59 35.59
C GLN A 67 42.63 21.53 34.08
N ARG A 68 42.85 22.65 33.34
CA ARG A 68 42.77 22.65 31.87
C ARG A 68 43.83 21.76 31.21
N LYS A 69 45.07 21.76 31.71
CA LYS A 69 46.11 20.86 31.19
C LYS A 69 45.77 19.39 31.45
N ARG A 70 45.21 19.04 32.60
CA ARG A 70 44.74 17.68 32.90
C ARG A 70 43.54 17.28 32.03
N ALA A 71 42.59 18.18 31.79
CA ALA A 71 41.46 17.93 30.91
C ALA A 71 41.90 17.72 29.45
N LEU A 72 42.82 18.55 28.94
CA LEU A 72 43.41 18.37 27.61
C LEU A 72 44.20 17.07 27.49
N LEU A 73 44.93 16.67 28.53
CA LEU A 73 45.66 15.40 28.54
C LEU A 73 44.71 14.20 28.55
N ILE A 74 43.60 14.26 29.29
CA ILE A 74 42.56 13.22 29.32
C ILE A 74 41.82 13.13 27.98
N ILE A 75 41.53 14.26 27.34
CA ILE A 75 40.91 14.30 26.01
C ILE A 75 41.88 13.74 24.96
N ALA A 76 43.17 14.11 25.01
CA ALA A 76 44.17 13.58 24.10
C ALA A 76 44.40 12.08 24.30
N LEU A 77 44.43 11.60 25.55
CA LEU A 77 44.54 10.18 25.85
C LEU A 77 43.27 9.42 25.41
N GLY A 78 42.09 10.02 25.59
CA GLY A 78 40.80 9.51 25.11
C GLY A 78 40.74 9.40 23.59
N LEU A 79 41.25 10.40 22.87
CA LEU A 79 41.41 10.41 21.41
C LEU A 79 42.42 9.35 20.96
N LEU A 80 43.53 9.19 21.68
CA LEU A 80 44.53 8.16 21.35
C LEU A 80 43.97 6.75 21.61
N THR A 81 43.20 6.55 22.69
CA THR A 81 42.54 5.26 22.95
C THR A 81 41.41 4.97 21.99
N THR A 82 40.67 5.98 21.51
CA THR A 82 39.66 5.79 20.47
C THR A 82 40.31 5.54 19.12
N LEU A 83 41.41 6.20 18.77
CA LEU A 83 42.20 5.91 17.56
C LEU A 83 42.83 4.52 17.60
N LEU A 84 43.37 4.09 18.75
CA LEU A 84 43.87 2.72 18.92
C LEU A 84 42.73 1.69 18.90
N ALA A 85 41.59 1.98 19.51
CA ALA A 85 40.42 1.10 19.45
C ALA A 85 39.87 1.01 18.01
N PHE A 86 39.82 2.11 17.27
CA PHE A 86 39.44 2.13 15.86
C PHE A 86 40.46 1.38 15.00
N GLY A 87 41.75 1.53 15.28
CA GLY A 87 42.83 0.79 14.61
C GLY A 87 42.78 -0.72 14.87
N ILE A 88 42.45 -1.14 16.11
CA ILE A 88 42.28 -2.56 16.46
C ILE A 88 40.99 -3.12 15.86
N VAL A 89 39.91 -2.34 15.77
CA VAL A 89 38.65 -2.75 15.11
C VAL A 89 38.81 -2.84 13.59
N LEU A 90 39.61 -1.96 12.98
CA LEU A 90 40.00 -2.05 11.56
C LEU A 90 40.95 -3.23 11.29
N ALA A 91 41.86 -3.55 12.22
CA ALA A 91 42.81 -4.65 12.09
C ALA A 91 42.21 -6.04 12.41
N ASN A 92 41.18 -6.10 13.25
CA ASN A 92 40.44 -7.32 13.61
C ASN A 92 39.07 -7.39 12.93
N ARG A 93 38.91 -6.82 11.73
CA ARG A 93 37.81 -7.25 10.87
C ARG A 93 37.96 -8.77 10.72
N PRO A 94 37.02 -9.61 11.19
CA PRO A 94 36.97 -10.95 10.65
C PRO A 94 36.84 -10.74 9.15
N ALA A 95 37.81 -11.25 8.38
CA ALA A 95 37.60 -11.40 6.95
C ALA A 95 36.23 -12.05 6.80
N GLU A 96 35.40 -11.53 5.90
CA GLU A 96 34.21 -12.27 5.47
C GLU A 96 34.65 -13.72 5.25
N PRO A 97 33.89 -14.71 5.76
CA PRO A 97 34.22 -16.09 5.49
C PRO A 97 34.41 -16.19 3.98
N ALA A 98 35.65 -16.50 3.57
CA ALA A 98 36.00 -16.60 2.17
C ALA A 98 34.96 -17.50 1.52
N ALA A 99 34.29 -16.99 0.48
CA ALA A 99 33.32 -17.76 -0.28
C ALA A 99 33.96 -19.11 -0.57
N GLN A 100 33.40 -20.17 -0.02
CA GLN A 100 33.85 -21.51 -0.36
C GLN A 100 33.41 -21.71 -1.81
N PRO A 101 34.33 -21.95 -2.76
CA PRO A 101 33.94 -22.26 -4.14
C PRO A 101 32.94 -23.42 -4.09
N SER A 102 31.89 -23.35 -4.93
CA SER A 102 30.91 -24.44 -4.99
C SER A 102 31.67 -25.75 -5.19
N PRO A 103 31.51 -26.75 -4.29
CA PRO A 103 32.24 -28.03 -4.40
C PRO A 103 31.82 -28.83 -5.65
N LEU A 104 30.88 -28.30 -6.44
CA LEU A 104 30.34 -28.89 -7.66
C LEU A 104 30.92 -28.30 -8.95
N HIS A 105 31.59 -27.14 -8.91
CA HIS A 105 32.19 -26.56 -10.12
C HIS A 105 33.63 -27.08 -10.33
N PRO A 106 33.92 -27.76 -11.46
CA PRO A 106 35.29 -28.08 -11.83
C PRO A 106 36.04 -26.83 -12.29
N SER A 107 37.36 -26.94 -12.52
CA SER A 107 38.10 -25.92 -13.27
C SER A 107 37.49 -25.75 -14.66
N VAL A 108 37.32 -24.50 -15.11
CA VAL A 108 36.64 -24.17 -16.37
C VAL A 108 37.62 -23.50 -17.33
N ALA A 109 37.63 -23.91 -18.60
CA ALA A 109 38.35 -23.20 -19.65
C ALA A 109 37.49 -22.04 -20.18
N LEU A 110 38.02 -20.82 -20.13
CA LEU A 110 37.35 -19.68 -20.77
C LEU A 110 37.52 -19.79 -22.29
N ARG A 111 36.41 -19.71 -23.02
CA ARG A 111 36.36 -19.82 -24.48
C ARG A 111 35.77 -18.58 -25.12
N ASP A 112 36.18 -18.29 -26.35
CA ASP A 112 35.55 -17.28 -27.20
C ASP A 112 34.34 -17.84 -27.97
N GLU A 113 33.73 -17.02 -28.83
CA GLU A 113 32.56 -17.39 -29.66
C GLU A 113 32.81 -18.57 -30.60
N ASP A 114 34.06 -18.80 -31.01
CA ASP A 114 34.48 -19.90 -31.89
C ASP A 114 34.80 -21.19 -31.10
N GLY A 115 34.69 -21.14 -29.77
CA GLY A 115 35.03 -22.23 -28.87
C GLY A 115 36.54 -22.39 -28.62
N LEU A 116 37.37 -21.44 -29.06
CA LEU A 116 38.82 -21.46 -28.80
C LEU A 116 39.11 -20.93 -27.41
N ASN A 117 40.20 -21.40 -26.80
CA ASN A 117 40.62 -20.88 -25.50
C ASN A 117 41.00 -19.40 -25.63
N VAL A 118 40.52 -18.56 -24.72
CA VAL A 118 40.75 -17.10 -24.77
C VAL A 118 42.23 -16.71 -24.64
N LEU A 119 43.07 -17.55 -24.04
CA LEU A 119 44.53 -17.34 -24.00
C LEU A 119 45.18 -17.50 -25.38
N GLU A 120 44.59 -18.30 -26.26
CA GLU A 120 45.08 -18.51 -27.61
C GLU A 120 44.54 -17.46 -28.58
N SER A 121 43.26 -17.12 -28.46
CA SER A 121 42.60 -16.21 -29.41
C SER A 121 42.71 -14.74 -29.05
N GLY A 122 42.82 -14.41 -27.76
CA GLY A 122 42.76 -13.03 -27.26
C GLY A 122 41.41 -12.34 -27.48
N LYS A 123 40.38 -13.08 -27.89
CA LYS A 123 39.04 -12.56 -28.19
C LYS A 123 38.17 -12.43 -26.93
N PRO A 124 37.02 -11.74 -27.01
CA PRO A 124 36.08 -11.70 -25.90
C PRO A 124 35.61 -13.09 -25.47
N VAL A 125 35.29 -13.25 -24.18
CA VAL A 125 34.82 -14.53 -23.63
C VAL A 125 33.35 -14.74 -23.98
N SER A 126 33.03 -15.92 -24.51
CA SER A 126 31.67 -16.42 -24.68
C SER A 126 31.29 -17.26 -23.47
N THR A 127 30.33 -16.77 -22.70
CA THR A 127 29.71 -17.54 -21.61
C THR A 127 28.90 -18.70 -22.14
N MET A 128 28.39 -18.59 -23.38
CA MET A 128 27.67 -19.66 -24.05
C MET A 128 28.59 -20.85 -24.36
N GLN A 129 29.81 -20.61 -24.85
CA GLN A 129 30.79 -21.68 -25.10
C GLN A 129 31.50 -22.14 -23.82
N THR A 130 31.78 -21.22 -22.90
CA THR A 130 32.48 -21.51 -21.63
C THR A 130 31.63 -22.36 -20.70
N CYS A 131 30.41 -21.92 -20.39
CA CYS A 131 29.51 -22.64 -19.50
C CYS A 131 28.77 -23.77 -20.22
N GLY A 132 28.64 -23.67 -21.55
CA GLY A 132 28.00 -24.66 -22.42
C GLY A 132 28.67 -26.02 -22.47
N GLU A 133 29.92 -26.15 -21.99
CA GLU A 133 30.59 -27.46 -21.87
C GLU A 133 29.90 -28.38 -20.86
N CYS A 134 29.31 -27.79 -19.81
CA CYS A 134 28.69 -28.51 -18.71
C CYS A 134 27.17 -28.27 -18.62
N HIS A 135 26.70 -27.13 -19.14
CA HIS A 135 25.30 -26.74 -19.13
C HIS A 135 24.73 -26.70 -20.55
N ASP A 136 23.43 -26.97 -20.69
CA ASP A 136 22.72 -26.73 -21.94
C ASP A 136 22.42 -25.23 -22.06
N ALA A 137 23.40 -24.47 -22.56
CA ALA A 137 23.32 -23.01 -22.62
C ALA A 137 22.17 -22.54 -23.53
N ASP A 138 21.91 -23.25 -24.63
CA ASP A 138 20.78 -22.97 -25.53
C ASP A 138 19.43 -23.13 -24.80
N PHE A 139 19.28 -24.19 -24.01
CA PHE A 139 18.10 -24.37 -23.15
C PHE A 139 17.97 -23.20 -22.16
N ILE A 140 19.05 -22.84 -21.46
CA ILE A 140 19.05 -21.76 -20.46
C ILE A 140 18.58 -20.43 -21.06
N VAL A 141 19.16 -20.02 -22.20
CA VAL A 141 18.82 -18.73 -22.83
C VAL A 141 17.42 -18.73 -23.43
N SER A 142 17.00 -19.83 -24.06
CA SER A 142 15.63 -19.97 -24.58
C SER A 142 14.57 -20.07 -23.48
N HIS A 143 14.96 -20.45 -22.26
CA HIS A 143 14.12 -20.47 -21.07
C HIS A 143 14.53 -19.33 -20.13
N SER A 144 14.66 -18.12 -20.68
CA SER A 144 14.87 -16.93 -19.87
C SER A 144 14.22 -15.71 -20.51
N PHE A 145 13.10 -15.26 -19.93
CA PHE A 145 12.51 -13.98 -20.33
C PHE A 145 13.47 -12.79 -20.10
N HIS A 146 14.43 -12.90 -19.18
CA HIS A 146 15.46 -11.88 -18.98
C HIS A 146 16.41 -11.75 -20.18
N ALA A 147 16.63 -12.82 -20.95
CA ALA A 147 17.31 -12.73 -22.24
C ALA A 147 16.37 -12.34 -23.37
N ASP A 148 15.18 -12.93 -23.43
CA ASP A 148 14.24 -12.70 -24.54
C ASP A 148 13.74 -11.24 -24.60
N LEU A 149 13.45 -10.64 -23.44
CA LEU A 149 12.99 -9.25 -23.30
C LEU A 149 11.73 -8.89 -24.13
N GLY A 150 10.96 -9.88 -24.59
CA GLY A 150 9.81 -9.67 -25.48
C GLY A 150 10.18 -9.68 -26.98
N LEU A 151 11.33 -10.22 -27.36
CA LEU A 151 11.67 -10.41 -28.76
C LEU A 151 10.80 -11.51 -29.40
N SER A 152 10.57 -12.61 -28.67
CA SER A 152 9.80 -13.76 -29.17
C SER A 152 8.34 -13.44 -29.52
N ASP A 153 7.74 -12.44 -28.88
CA ASP A 153 6.38 -11.97 -29.11
C ASP A 153 6.33 -10.60 -29.83
N TYR A 154 7.45 -10.14 -30.40
CA TYR A 154 7.53 -8.85 -31.07
C TYR A 154 6.62 -8.79 -32.31
N GLN A 155 5.65 -7.89 -32.29
CA GLN A 155 4.66 -7.62 -33.33
C GLN A 155 4.56 -6.10 -33.56
N PRO A 156 5.08 -5.58 -34.69
CA PRO A 156 4.90 -4.18 -35.04
C PRO A 156 3.43 -3.76 -35.09
N SER A 157 3.15 -2.53 -34.65
CA SER A 157 1.81 -1.94 -34.65
C SER A 157 1.85 -0.50 -35.17
N ALA A 158 0.92 -0.19 -36.08
CA ALA A 158 0.67 1.19 -36.49
C ALA A 158 -0.13 1.96 -35.41
N ASP A 159 -1.03 1.25 -34.73
CA ASP A 159 -2.02 1.80 -33.79
C ASP A 159 -1.55 1.80 -32.32
N SER A 160 -0.41 1.18 -32.01
CA SER A 160 0.19 1.15 -30.67
C SER A 160 1.69 1.40 -30.73
N TRP A 161 2.23 2.00 -29.67
CA TRP A 161 3.68 2.16 -29.49
C TRP A 161 4.32 0.92 -28.86
N ASN A 162 3.52 0.03 -28.29
CA ASN A 162 3.98 -1.25 -27.78
C ASN A 162 3.98 -2.27 -28.91
N ALA A 163 5.17 -2.76 -29.24
CA ALA A 163 5.39 -3.84 -30.18
C ALA A 163 5.61 -5.20 -29.50
N SER A 164 5.77 -5.26 -28.18
CA SER A 164 5.89 -6.52 -27.43
C SER A 164 5.43 -6.36 -25.99
N THR A 165 5.40 -7.46 -25.24
CA THR A 165 5.09 -7.42 -23.81
C THR A 165 6.30 -7.17 -22.90
N GLY A 166 7.52 -7.26 -23.41
CA GLY A 166 8.76 -7.08 -22.64
C GLY A 166 9.39 -5.69 -22.82
N THR A 167 10.52 -5.44 -22.15
CA THR A 167 11.21 -4.14 -22.23
C THR A 167 11.66 -3.82 -23.67
N PHE A 168 11.96 -4.83 -24.49
CA PHE A 168 12.30 -4.63 -25.89
C PHE A 168 11.04 -4.53 -26.75
N GLY A 169 10.60 -3.29 -27.03
CA GLY A 169 9.41 -3.02 -27.84
C GLY A 169 8.26 -2.38 -27.06
N LYS A 170 8.35 -2.29 -25.73
CA LYS A 170 7.39 -1.56 -24.91
C LYS A 170 7.81 -0.10 -24.73
N TRP A 171 6.84 0.81 -24.80
CA TRP A 171 7.05 2.23 -24.51
C TRP A 171 7.29 2.47 -23.02
N ASP A 172 8.42 3.10 -22.69
CA ASP A 172 8.71 3.61 -21.34
C ASP A 172 8.70 5.15 -21.35
N PRO A 173 7.68 5.80 -20.76
CA PRO A 173 7.62 7.25 -20.72
C PRO A 173 8.62 7.87 -19.74
N LEU A 174 9.22 7.10 -18.84
CA LEU A 174 10.17 7.63 -17.85
C LEU A 174 11.49 8.00 -18.50
N THR A 175 11.87 7.30 -19.56
CA THR A 175 13.10 7.53 -20.32
C THR A 175 12.84 8.31 -21.61
N TYR A 176 11.59 8.33 -22.08
CA TYR A 176 11.15 9.04 -23.29
C TYR A 176 11.94 8.64 -24.55
N ARG A 177 12.20 7.33 -24.66
CA ARG A 177 12.88 6.74 -25.81
C ARG A 177 12.03 5.61 -26.41
N TYR A 178 11.64 5.78 -27.67
CA TYR A 178 10.77 4.86 -28.40
C TYR A 178 11.59 3.96 -29.32
N LEU A 179 11.45 2.64 -29.14
CA LEU A 179 12.08 1.65 -30.02
C LEU A 179 11.42 1.70 -31.41
N SER A 180 12.13 2.28 -32.38
CA SER A 180 11.59 2.48 -33.72
C SER A 180 11.27 1.17 -34.42
N GLN A 181 10.11 1.14 -35.04
CA GLN A 181 9.62 0.01 -35.82
C GLN A 181 10.01 0.16 -37.29
N THR A 182 10.03 -0.95 -38.01
CA THR A 182 10.31 -0.95 -39.44
C THR A 182 9.25 -0.15 -40.19
N GLY A 183 9.66 0.88 -40.93
CA GLY A 183 8.76 1.74 -41.70
C GLY A 183 8.33 3.03 -40.98
N ASP A 184 8.73 3.23 -39.72
CA ASP A 184 8.57 4.53 -39.07
C ASP A 184 9.34 5.62 -39.83
N GLU A 185 8.76 6.83 -39.92
CA GLU A 185 9.36 7.96 -40.66
C GLU A 185 10.74 8.34 -40.11
N ARG A 186 10.93 8.23 -38.80
CA ARG A 186 12.12 8.71 -38.08
C ARG A 186 12.61 7.69 -37.06
N LEU A 187 13.93 7.50 -37.02
CA LEU A 187 14.61 6.67 -36.03
C LEU A 187 14.78 7.45 -34.71
N ASP A 188 14.28 6.90 -33.60
CA ASP A 188 14.52 7.38 -32.21
C ASP A 188 15.47 6.45 -31.46
N LEU A 189 15.09 5.19 -31.25
CA LEU A 189 15.99 4.13 -30.80
C LEU A 189 16.11 3.04 -31.87
N SER A 190 17.34 2.77 -32.28
CA SER A 190 17.71 1.53 -32.94
C SER A 190 17.88 0.37 -31.94
N THR A 191 18.03 -0.87 -32.41
CA THR A 191 18.38 -2.02 -31.54
C THR A 191 19.72 -1.79 -30.84
N ALA A 192 20.72 -1.20 -31.51
CA ALA A 192 22.01 -0.90 -30.89
C ALA A 192 21.87 0.18 -29.80
N GLU A 193 21.11 1.25 -30.06
CA GLU A 193 20.88 2.30 -29.07
C GLU A 193 20.06 1.81 -27.88
N PHE A 194 19.10 0.91 -28.11
CA PHE A 194 18.37 0.25 -27.03
C PHE A 194 19.34 -0.49 -26.09
N LEU A 195 20.32 -1.20 -26.63
CA LEU A 195 21.33 -1.86 -25.80
C LEU A 195 22.27 -0.87 -25.13
N MET A 196 22.67 0.21 -25.79
CA MET A 196 23.50 1.25 -25.17
C MET A 196 22.80 1.93 -23.98
N GLU A 197 21.48 2.15 -24.11
CA GLU A 197 20.65 2.81 -23.10
C GLU A 197 20.24 1.87 -21.96
N TYR A 198 19.83 0.64 -22.28
CA TYR A 198 19.21 -0.28 -21.33
C TYR A 198 20.02 -1.53 -21.03
N GLY A 199 21.09 -1.78 -21.78
CA GLY A 199 21.85 -3.03 -21.75
C GLY A 199 22.51 -3.32 -20.41
N GLU A 200 22.76 -2.31 -19.58
CA GLU A 200 23.28 -2.50 -18.23
C GLU A 200 22.28 -3.24 -17.33
N ARG A 201 20.97 -3.09 -17.55
CA ARG A 201 19.88 -3.71 -16.78
C ARG A 201 19.42 -5.05 -17.34
N VAL A 202 20.03 -5.54 -18.42
CA VAL A 202 19.68 -6.82 -19.05
C VAL A 202 20.91 -7.74 -19.07
N PRO A 203 20.75 -9.06 -18.91
CA PRO A 203 21.87 -9.98 -18.86
C PRO A 203 22.52 -10.27 -20.23
N GLY A 204 21.85 -9.94 -21.34
CA GLY A 204 22.26 -10.31 -22.70
C GLY A 204 21.40 -11.43 -23.30
N GLY A 205 21.67 -11.82 -24.55
CA GLY A 205 20.81 -12.72 -25.32
C GLY A 205 19.62 -12.01 -26.00
N GLY A 206 18.71 -12.78 -26.60
CA GLY A 206 17.52 -12.27 -27.29
C GLY A 206 17.82 -11.13 -28.26
N PRO A 207 17.29 -9.91 -28.07
CA PRO A 207 17.50 -8.77 -28.97
C PRO A 207 18.95 -8.26 -28.99
N ALA A 208 19.82 -8.77 -28.11
CA ALA A 208 21.24 -8.46 -28.09
C ALA A 208 22.09 -9.39 -28.97
N THR A 209 21.50 -10.48 -29.49
CA THR A 209 22.17 -11.46 -30.38
C THR A 209 21.37 -11.74 -31.65
N THR A 210 20.05 -11.56 -31.60
CA THR A 210 19.08 -12.03 -32.58
C THR A 210 18.20 -10.88 -33.05
N SER A 211 18.01 -10.76 -34.37
CA SER A 211 17.10 -9.80 -34.99
C SER A 211 15.63 -10.16 -34.75
N ARG A 212 14.72 -9.21 -34.96
CA ARG A 212 13.26 -9.36 -34.96
C ARG A 212 12.77 -10.44 -35.95
N SER A 213 13.58 -10.80 -36.95
CA SER A 213 13.29 -11.86 -37.92
C SER A 213 13.82 -13.24 -37.52
N GLY A 214 14.54 -13.35 -36.40
CA GLY A 214 15.17 -14.58 -35.92
C GLY A 214 16.58 -14.84 -36.48
N ALA A 215 17.11 -13.98 -37.36
CA ALA A 215 18.48 -14.08 -37.85
C ALA A 215 19.50 -13.53 -36.84
N PRO A 216 20.74 -14.05 -36.74
CA PRO A 216 21.80 -13.46 -35.93
C PRO A 216 22.09 -12.03 -36.34
N LEU A 217 22.30 -11.12 -35.39
CA LEU A 217 22.57 -9.70 -35.68
C LEU A 217 23.85 -9.50 -36.53
N THR A 218 24.88 -10.33 -36.30
CA THR A 218 26.13 -10.33 -37.09
C THR A 218 25.94 -10.71 -38.57
N SER A 219 24.76 -11.23 -38.95
CA SER A 219 24.41 -11.50 -40.34
C SER A 219 23.82 -10.28 -41.07
N LEU A 220 23.36 -9.27 -40.32
CA LEU A 220 22.85 -8.02 -40.87
C LEU A 220 24.00 -7.18 -41.43
N LYS A 221 23.74 -6.46 -42.52
CA LYS A 221 24.67 -5.49 -43.07
C LYS A 221 24.35 -4.10 -42.52
N PRO A 222 25.35 -3.23 -42.30
CA PRO A 222 25.11 -1.84 -41.92
C PRO A 222 24.16 -1.16 -42.91
N ASP A 223 23.03 -0.65 -42.41
CA ASP A 223 21.97 -0.05 -43.21
C ASP A 223 21.22 1.01 -42.40
N ALA A 224 21.40 2.28 -42.77
CA ALA A 224 20.76 3.43 -42.12
C ALA A 224 19.22 3.41 -42.17
N THR A 225 18.61 2.60 -43.03
CA THR A 225 17.15 2.48 -43.14
C THR A 225 16.57 1.35 -42.30
N ASN A 226 17.43 0.46 -41.77
CA ASN A 226 17.03 -0.65 -40.93
C ASN A 226 17.26 -0.29 -39.44
N PRO A 227 16.23 -0.16 -38.60
CA PRO A 227 16.39 0.15 -37.18
C PRO A 227 17.18 -0.93 -36.39
N GLU A 228 17.37 -2.12 -36.97
CA GLU A 228 18.18 -3.19 -36.36
C GLU A 228 19.65 -3.18 -36.81
N ALA A 229 20.00 -2.36 -37.81
CA ALA A 229 21.34 -2.25 -38.38
C ALA A 229 21.76 -0.79 -38.59
N SER A 230 21.24 0.10 -37.74
CA SER A 230 21.54 1.53 -37.74
C SER A 230 21.77 2.08 -36.34
N LEU A 231 22.24 3.32 -36.29
CA LEU A 231 22.45 4.12 -35.10
C LEU A 231 22.09 5.57 -35.45
N LEU A 232 21.43 6.30 -34.57
CA LEU A 232 21.26 7.73 -34.73
C LEU A 232 22.58 8.47 -34.45
N ASP A 233 23.12 9.20 -35.42
CA ASP A 233 24.30 10.04 -35.19
C ASP A 233 23.91 11.26 -34.33
N PRO A 234 24.44 11.40 -33.10
CA PRO A 234 24.04 12.46 -32.18
C PRO A 234 24.41 13.87 -32.68
N LYS A 235 25.34 14.00 -33.64
CA LYS A 235 25.74 15.31 -34.18
C LYS A 235 24.83 15.78 -35.30
N THR A 236 24.34 14.85 -36.11
CA THR A 236 23.56 15.18 -37.32
C THR A 236 22.07 14.89 -37.14
N GLY A 237 21.69 14.08 -36.15
CA GLY A 237 20.32 13.60 -35.94
C GLY A 237 19.82 12.68 -37.06
N GLN A 238 20.74 12.15 -37.88
CA GLN A 238 20.47 11.27 -39.01
C GLN A 238 20.92 9.84 -38.71
N PRO A 239 20.22 8.82 -39.19
CA PRO A 239 20.64 7.44 -39.01
C PRO A 239 21.87 7.12 -39.88
N VAL A 240 22.80 6.37 -39.31
CA VAL A 240 23.97 5.78 -39.99
C VAL A 240 23.95 4.26 -39.83
N GLY A 241 24.59 3.51 -40.73
CA GLY A 241 24.64 2.06 -40.63
C GLY A 241 25.49 1.60 -39.44
N TRP A 242 25.04 0.55 -38.74
CA TRP A 242 25.73 -0.09 -37.62
C TRP A 242 26.30 -1.45 -38.02
N ASP A 243 27.56 -1.74 -37.67
CA ASP A 243 28.22 -3.01 -37.97
C ASP A 243 28.32 -3.92 -36.74
N TRP A 244 27.42 -4.89 -36.67
CA TRP A 244 27.40 -5.90 -35.62
C TRP A 244 28.65 -6.80 -35.59
N LYS A 245 29.40 -6.91 -36.68
CA LYS A 245 30.66 -7.67 -36.69
C LYS A 245 31.80 -6.92 -36.03
N GLU A 246 31.74 -5.59 -36.01
CA GLU A 246 32.73 -4.74 -35.33
C GLU A 246 32.39 -4.59 -33.85
N SER A 247 31.12 -4.33 -33.53
CA SER A 247 30.68 -4.20 -32.12
C SER A 247 30.71 -5.52 -31.34
N GLY A 248 30.56 -6.64 -32.06
CA GLY A 248 30.14 -7.91 -31.48
C GLY A 248 28.69 -7.87 -31.00
N VAL A 249 28.25 -8.97 -30.39
CA VAL A 249 26.92 -9.12 -29.78
C VAL A 249 27.07 -9.35 -28.28
N MET A 250 26.01 -9.09 -27.51
CA MET A 250 26.03 -9.31 -26.06
C MET A 250 25.27 -10.59 -25.73
N GLU A 251 26.00 -11.69 -25.60
CA GLU A 251 25.48 -12.98 -25.15
C GLU A 251 25.00 -12.93 -23.68
N MET A 252 24.16 -13.88 -23.28
CA MET A 252 23.72 -14.04 -21.88
C MET A 252 24.94 -14.15 -20.95
N ASN A 253 25.11 -13.17 -20.09
CA ASN A 253 26.27 -13.08 -19.21
C ASN A 253 26.05 -13.83 -17.89
N CYS A 254 26.45 -15.10 -17.86
CA CYS A 254 26.37 -15.95 -16.68
C CYS A 254 27.11 -15.37 -15.47
N PHE A 255 28.16 -14.58 -15.69
CA PHE A 255 28.99 -14.03 -14.61
C PHE A 255 28.26 -13.00 -13.75
N LEU A 256 27.24 -12.31 -14.28
CA LEU A 256 26.45 -11.34 -13.52
C LEU A 256 25.78 -11.96 -12.29
N CYS A 257 25.28 -13.18 -12.45
CA CYS A 257 24.52 -13.88 -11.42
C CYS A 257 25.38 -14.86 -10.62
N HIS A 258 26.39 -15.46 -11.26
CA HIS A 258 27.18 -16.53 -10.66
C HIS A 258 28.54 -16.10 -10.12
N LEU A 259 28.98 -14.85 -10.29
CA LEU A 259 30.12 -14.32 -9.55
C LEU A 259 29.68 -13.66 -8.25
N ASN A 260 30.55 -13.74 -7.23
CA ASN A 260 30.35 -13.04 -5.98
C ASN A 260 30.39 -11.51 -6.12
N ALA A 261 31.28 -11.00 -6.99
CA ALA A 261 31.48 -9.57 -7.20
C ALA A 261 31.76 -9.27 -8.69
N PRO A 262 30.73 -9.35 -9.56
CA PRO A 262 30.87 -8.95 -10.96
C PRO A 262 31.13 -7.44 -11.09
N ASP A 263 32.01 -7.03 -12.01
CA ASP A 263 32.22 -5.61 -12.30
C ASP A 263 31.17 -5.09 -13.30
N THR A 264 30.04 -4.63 -12.75
CA THR A 264 28.93 -4.10 -13.55
C THR A 264 29.24 -2.72 -14.13
N ALA A 265 30.15 -1.96 -13.52
CA ALA A 265 30.54 -0.64 -14.01
C ALA A 265 31.40 -0.75 -15.28
N ALA A 266 32.42 -1.61 -15.27
CA ALA A 266 33.24 -1.89 -16.45
C ALA A 266 32.39 -2.47 -17.59
N ARG A 267 31.43 -3.35 -17.26
CA ARG A 267 30.46 -3.87 -18.24
C ARG A 267 29.61 -2.75 -18.85
N ALA A 268 29.03 -1.88 -18.02
CA ALA A 268 28.19 -0.78 -18.49
C ALA A 268 28.97 0.19 -19.40
N GLU A 269 30.24 0.45 -19.10
CA GLU A 269 31.12 1.26 -19.96
C GLU A 269 31.27 0.66 -21.38
N GLN A 270 31.50 -0.65 -21.49
CA GLN A 270 31.58 -1.32 -22.80
C GLN A 270 30.25 -1.25 -23.56
N ILE A 271 29.13 -1.46 -22.86
CA ILE A 271 27.79 -1.44 -23.46
C ILE A 271 27.46 -0.05 -23.99
N ARG A 272 27.66 1.00 -23.19
CA ARG A 272 27.42 2.39 -23.59
C ARG A 272 28.34 2.84 -24.73
N ALA A 273 29.55 2.28 -24.80
CA ALA A 273 30.48 2.49 -25.91
C ALA A 273 30.14 1.69 -27.18
N GLY A 274 29.11 0.84 -27.16
CA GLY A 274 28.73 -0.03 -28.28
C GLY A 274 29.66 -1.20 -28.51
N LYS A 275 30.52 -1.55 -27.54
CA LYS A 275 31.47 -2.67 -27.59
C LYS A 275 30.85 -3.92 -26.98
N PHE A 276 29.70 -4.34 -27.52
CA PHE A 276 28.86 -5.39 -26.95
C PHE A 276 29.58 -6.72 -26.74
N GLY A 277 30.47 -7.12 -27.67
CA GLY A 277 31.25 -8.36 -27.55
C GLY A 277 32.12 -8.42 -26.30
N TRP A 278 32.65 -7.27 -25.84
CA TRP A 278 33.51 -7.20 -24.66
C TRP A 278 32.75 -7.10 -23.33
N ALA A 279 31.42 -6.99 -23.34
CA ALA A 279 30.62 -6.80 -22.12
C ALA A 279 30.81 -7.94 -21.10
N ASN A 280 30.89 -9.19 -21.57
CA ASN A 280 31.06 -10.36 -20.70
C ASN A 280 32.47 -10.42 -20.11
N THR A 281 33.49 -10.13 -20.92
CA THR A 281 34.88 -10.04 -20.44
C THR A 281 35.05 -8.92 -19.41
N ALA A 282 34.44 -7.76 -19.63
CA ALA A 282 34.53 -6.63 -18.72
C ALA A 282 33.95 -6.92 -17.32
N THR A 283 33.01 -7.87 -17.23
CA THR A 283 32.43 -8.31 -15.95
C THR A 283 33.47 -9.01 -15.06
N LEU A 284 34.53 -9.55 -15.67
CA LEU A 284 35.65 -10.21 -14.99
C LEU A 284 36.69 -9.20 -14.48
N ASN A 285 36.52 -7.90 -14.70
CA ASN A 285 37.46 -6.91 -14.19
C ASN A 285 37.60 -6.99 -12.66
N GLY A 286 38.80 -6.77 -12.15
CA GLY A 286 39.09 -6.87 -10.71
C GLY A 286 39.19 -8.30 -10.15
N THR A 287 38.85 -9.34 -10.93
CA THR A 287 39.02 -10.75 -10.52
C THR A 287 40.47 -11.24 -10.60
N GLY A 288 41.33 -10.52 -11.35
CA GLY A 288 42.68 -10.94 -11.70
C GLY A 288 42.77 -11.83 -12.94
N ILE A 289 41.63 -12.19 -13.56
CA ILE A 289 41.56 -12.97 -14.81
C ILE A 289 41.87 -12.09 -16.03
N VAL A 290 41.40 -10.84 -16.01
CA VAL A 290 41.58 -9.88 -17.10
C VAL A 290 42.11 -8.56 -16.58
N GLN A 291 42.79 -7.82 -17.46
CA GLN A 291 43.22 -6.45 -17.24
C GLN A 291 42.83 -5.60 -18.45
N ALA A 292 42.44 -4.35 -18.22
CA ALA A 292 42.14 -3.43 -19.31
C ALA A 292 43.42 -3.15 -20.13
N GLU A 293 43.34 -3.31 -21.45
CA GLU A 293 44.43 -3.02 -22.37
C GLU A 293 43.93 -2.18 -23.55
N GLY A 294 44.35 -0.91 -23.59
CA GLY A 294 43.89 0.04 -24.59
C GLY A 294 42.37 0.20 -24.56
N GLU A 295 41.72 -0.22 -25.65
CA GLU A 295 40.27 -0.14 -25.84
C GLU A 295 39.54 -1.47 -25.63
N GLY A 296 40.25 -2.53 -25.21
CA GLY A 296 39.74 -3.88 -24.98
C GLY A 296 40.34 -4.50 -23.71
N TRP A 297 40.54 -5.82 -23.70
CA TRP A 297 40.95 -6.59 -22.52
C TRP A 297 42.05 -7.59 -22.83
N ALA A 298 43.00 -7.73 -21.92
CA ALA A 298 44.04 -8.74 -21.94
C ALA A 298 43.80 -9.79 -20.85
N TYR A 299 43.96 -11.07 -21.19
CA TYR A 299 43.87 -12.16 -20.21
C TYR A 299 45.19 -12.32 -19.46
N ASN A 300 45.10 -12.46 -18.14
CA ASN A 300 46.26 -12.72 -17.29
C ASN A 300 46.60 -14.23 -17.32
N PRO A 301 47.74 -14.64 -17.89
CA PRO A 301 48.09 -16.07 -17.97
C PRO A 301 48.26 -16.72 -16.59
N GLU A 302 48.58 -15.95 -15.54
CA GLU A 302 48.74 -16.47 -14.18
C GLU A 302 47.43 -16.92 -13.53
N ALA A 303 46.27 -16.50 -14.07
CA ALA A 303 44.95 -16.93 -13.62
C ALA A 303 44.59 -18.34 -14.07
N PHE A 304 45.40 -18.96 -14.95
CA PHE A 304 45.13 -20.23 -15.60
C PHE A 304 46.17 -21.29 -15.21
N ASN A 305 45.73 -22.55 -15.17
CA ASN A 305 46.59 -23.70 -14.95
C ASN A 305 47.29 -24.14 -16.25
N GLU A 306 48.13 -25.18 -16.17
CA GLU A 306 48.89 -25.71 -17.32
C GLU A 306 47.99 -26.25 -18.47
N ASN A 307 46.72 -26.53 -18.19
CA ASN A 307 45.72 -26.96 -19.19
C ASN A 307 44.98 -25.77 -19.84
N GLY A 308 45.29 -24.53 -19.45
CA GLY A 308 44.56 -23.34 -19.90
C GLY A 308 43.18 -23.18 -19.26
N GLU A 309 42.91 -23.87 -18.15
CA GLU A 309 41.67 -23.72 -17.36
C GLU A 309 41.91 -22.74 -16.21
N LEU A 310 40.87 -22.03 -15.77
CA LEU A 310 40.96 -21.16 -14.60
C LEU A 310 41.40 -21.94 -13.35
N ALA A 311 42.38 -21.41 -12.63
CA ALA A 311 42.77 -21.99 -11.35
C ALA A 311 41.59 -21.89 -10.36
N ALA A 312 41.35 -22.94 -9.57
CA ALA A 312 40.16 -23.07 -8.72
C ALA A 312 40.02 -21.95 -7.68
N GLU A 313 41.15 -21.36 -7.27
CA GLU A 313 41.24 -20.20 -6.39
C GLU A 313 40.87 -18.86 -7.04
N THR A 314 40.75 -18.80 -8.38
CA THR A 314 40.61 -17.55 -9.13
C THR A 314 39.17 -17.21 -9.50
N ILE A 315 38.29 -18.21 -9.61
CA ILE A 315 36.87 -18.00 -9.90
C ILE A 315 35.98 -18.63 -8.83
N ASN A 316 35.22 -17.79 -8.13
CA ASN A 316 34.26 -18.22 -7.11
C ASN A 316 32.85 -18.20 -7.69
N LEU A 317 32.50 -19.27 -8.43
CA LEU A 317 31.15 -19.47 -8.93
C LEU A 317 30.19 -19.88 -7.80
N GLN A 318 29.04 -19.24 -7.72
CA GLN A 318 28.09 -19.34 -6.61
C GLN A 318 26.62 -19.19 -7.07
N ASP A 319 25.67 -19.47 -6.15
CA ASP A 319 24.23 -19.27 -6.39
C ASP A 319 23.88 -17.77 -6.29
N PRO A 320 23.00 -17.21 -7.15
CA PRO A 320 22.75 -15.77 -7.17
C PRO A 320 22.41 -15.16 -5.80
N THR A 321 23.07 -14.05 -5.46
CA THR A 321 22.82 -13.29 -4.23
C THR A 321 21.85 -12.13 -4.47
N ASN A 322 21.35 -11.53 -3.39
CA ASN A 322 20.52 -10.32 -3.48
C ASN A 322 21.27 -9.16 -4.16
N ALA A 323 22.60 -9.05 -3.99
CA ALA A 323 23.41 -8.02 -4.63
C ALA A 323 23.50 -8.23 -6.15
N ASN A 324 23.57 -9.48 -6.61
CA ASN A 324 23.52 -9.78 -8.05
C ASN A 324 22.18 -9.34 -8.66
N CYS A 325 21.06 -9.62 -7.97
CA CYS A 325 19.74 -9.18 -8.42
C CYS A 325 19.59 -7.65 -8.39
N ALA A 326 20.09 -7.00 -7.34
CA ALA A 326 20.03 -5.56 -7.15
C ALA A 326 20.67 -4.77 -8.29
N ALA A 327 21.74 -5.31 -8.89
CA ALA A 327 22.49 -4.66 -9.95
C ALA A 327 21.65 -4.23 -11.17
N CYS A 328 20.49 -4.84 -11.39
CA CYS A 328 19.56 -4.46 -12.48
C CYS A 328 18.18 -4.00 -11.99
N HIS A 329 17.77 -4.38 -10.76
CA HIS A 329 16.42 -4.13 -10.27
C HIS A 329 16.30 -2.88 -9.41
N GLY A 330 17.23 -2.62 -8.49
CA GLY A 330 17.12 -1.56 -7.50
C GLY A 330 17.91 -1.87 -6.23
N VAL A 331 17.66 -1.11 -5.16
CA VAL A 331 18.49 -1.18 -3.96
C VAL A 331 18.20 -2.44 -3.13
N ALA A 332 19.16 -3.35 -3.07
CA ALA A 332 19.25 -4.37 -2.02
C ALA A 332 20.54 -4.20 -1.20
N HIS A 333 20.39 -3.98 0.11
CA HIS A 333 21.52 -3.68 1.00
C HIS A 333 21.63 -4.76 2.07
N THR A 334 22.57 -5.69 1.90
CA THR A 334 22.74 -6.85 2.79
C THR A 334 23.71 -6.60 3.96
N ASP A 335 24.55 -5.57 3.86
CA ASP A 335 25.49 -5.19 4.92
C ASP A 335 24.83 -4.38 6.04
N ASN A 336 24.55 -5.02 7.16
CA ASN A 336 23.94 -4.35 8.32
C ASN A 336 24.89 -3.40 9.07
N LEU A 337 26.20 -3.40 8.78
CA LEU A 337 27.18 -2.56 9.47
C LEU A 337 27.32 -1.19 8.81
N THR A 338 27.26 -1.12 7.48
CA THR A 338 27.30 0.15 6.75
C THR A 338 25.91 0.77 6.71
N PRO A 339 25.72 2.00 7.20
CA PRO A 339 24.43 2.69 7.12
C PRO A 339 23.99 2.87 5.66
N LEU A 340 22.80 2.39 5.31
CA LEU A 340 22.25 2.57 3.97
C LEU A 340 22.04 4.06 3.67
N THR A 341 22.53 4.52 2.53
CA THR A 341 22.25 5.85 1.99
C THR A 341 21.64 5.72 0.61
N TYR A 342 20.50 6.38 0.40
CA TYR A 342 19.86 6.51 -0.89
C TYR A 342 19.33 7.95 -1.01
N THR A 343 19.51 8.56 -2.17
CA THR A 343 19.02 9.90 -2.53
C THR A 343 18.47 9.86 -3.92
N GLY A 344 17.60 10.82 -4.21
CA GLY A 344 17.03 11.02 -5.52
C GLY A 344 15.94 10.03 -5.84
N CYS A 345 15.56 10.06 -7.11
CA CYS A 345 14.75 9.02 -7.75
C CYS A 345 15.41 8.61 -9.07
N SER A 346 16.73 8.36 -9.03
CA SER A 346 17.51 7.99 -10.23
C SER A 346 17.01 6.67 -10.82
N LEU A 347 16.81 6.65 -12.14
CA LEU A 347 16.40 5.45 -12.88
C LEU A 347 17.49 4.37 -12.94
N ASP A 348 18.73 4.67 -12.51
CA ASP A 348 19.76 3.66 -12.26
C ASP A 348 19.26 2.59 -11.27
N GLU A 349 18.48 3.02 -10.28
CA GLU A 349 17.85 2.17 -9.27
C GLU A 349 16.35 2.00 -9.57
N TYR A 350 16.02 1.51 -10.78
CA TYR A 350 14.69 1.61 -11.39
C TYR A 350 13.51 1.21 -10.48
N GLN A 351 13.56 0.07 -9.79
CA GLN A 351 12.49 -0.33 -8.87
C GLN A 351 12.38 0.64 -7.71
N THR A 352 13.50 1.00 -7.07
CA THR A 352 13.50 1.94 -5.94
C THR A 352 13.01 3.31 -6.39
N ALA A 353 13.43 3.81 -7.54
CA ALA A 353 12.95 5.08 -8.08
C ALA A 353 11.45 5.05 -8.41
N THR A 354 10.94 3.96 -8.97
CA THR A 354 9.52 3.89 -9.37
C THR A 354 8.58 3.57 -8.21
N THR A 355 9.06 3.00 -7.10
CA THR A 355 8.19 2.48 -6.03
C THR A 355 8.60 2.83 -4.60
N GLY A 356 9.83 3.27 -4.37
CA GLY A 356 10.41 3.44 -3.03
C GLY A 356 10.77 2.13 -2.32
N GLN A 357 10.75 0.99 -3.02
CA GLN A 357 11.13 -0.31 -2.45
C GLN A 357 12.65 -0.40 -2.23
N ILE A 358 13.05 -0.85 -1.04
CA ILE A 358 14.42 -1.06 -0.61
C ILE A 358 14.49 -2.37 0.17
N VAL A 359 15.23 -3.34 -0.35
CA VAL A 359 15.32 -4.68 0.25
C VAL A 359 16.53 -4.73 1.19
N THR A 360 16.31 -4.57 2.50
CA THR A 360 17.40 -4.66 3.48
C THR A 360 16.96 -5.18 4.85
N PRO A 361 17.79 -6.00 5.53
CA PRO A 361 17.58 -6.37 6.93
C PRO A 361 17.87 -5.22 7.91
N GLN A 362 18.46 -4.11 7.44
CA GLN A 362 18.83 -3.00 8.29
C GLN A 362 17.59 -2.30 8.83
N LYS A 363 17.63 -1.90 10.10
CA LYS A 363 16.59 -1.05 10.69
C LYS A 363 16.58 0.33 10.05
N ILE A 364 15.42 0.90 9.78
CA ILE A 364 15.30 2.23 9.18
C ILE A 364 16.02 3.29 10.04
N SER A 365 15.85 3.22 11.37
CA SER A 365 16.56 4.05 12.36
C SER A 365 18.09 3.98 12.27
N ALA A 366 18.66 2.89 11.73
CA ALA A 366 20.10 2.68 11.57
C ALA A 366 20.65 3.11 10.20
N SER A 367 19.79 3.49 9.26
CA SER A 367 20.21 3.99 7.94
C SER A 367 21.04 5.28 8.05
N GLY A 368 21.71 5.68 6.98
CA GLY A 368 22.32 7.00 6.81
C GLY A 368 21.36 8.08 6.31
N MET A 369 20.12 7.72 5.98
CA MET A 369 19.13 8.61 5.36
C MET A 369 18.50 9.59 6.37
N ASN A 370 18.16 10.81 5.93
CA ASN A 370 17.51 11.83 6.77
C ASN A 370 15.99 11.68 6.76
N ILE A 371 15.46 10.72 7.54
CA ILE A 371 14.04 10.33 7.52
C ILE A 371 13.26 11.03 8.65
N SER A 372 12.05 11.49 8.36
CA SER A 372 11.13 12.04 9.35
C SER A 372 10.77 11.01 10.42
N GLY A 373 10.89 11.37 11.70
CA GLY A 373 10.60 10.45 12.81
C GLY A 373 11.54 9.24 12.90
N LYS A 374 12.71 9.26 12.23
CA LYS A 374 13.63 8.12 12.08
C LYS A 374 13.92 7.33 13.35
N ASN A 375 14.05 7.99 14.50
CA ASN A 375 14.39 7.32 15.77
C ASN A 375 13.29 6.33 16.22
N ASP A 376 12.04 6.54 15.80
CA ASP A 376 10.91 5.69 16.15
C ASP A 376 10.74 4.51 15.17
N LEU A 377 11.38 4.56 14.01
CA LEU A 377 11.37 3.53 12.97
C LEU A 377 12.35 2.40 13.31
N THR A 378 12.01 1.62 14.34
CA THR A 378 12.88 0.58 14.94
C THR A 378 12.79 -0.80 14.29
N TYR A 379 12.05 -0.91 13.18
CA TYR A 379 11.88 -2.10 12.35
C TYR A 379 12.75 -2.03 11.08
N ALA A 380 12.96 -3.17 10.42
CA ALA A 380 13.69 -3.27 9.15
C ALA A 380 12.90 -2.67 7.99
N TRP A 381 13.59 -2.29 6.90
CA TRP A 381 12.90 -1.87 5.69
C TRP A 381 12.00 -2.97 5.14
N ASP A 382 12.50 -4.21 5.06
CA ASP A 382 11.73 -5.39 4.67
C ASP A 382 11.93 -6.55 5.67
N ILE A 383 10.84 -7.07 6.22
CA ILE A 383 10.88 -8.20 7.17
C ILE A 383 11.45 -9.48 6.55
N HIS A 384 11.24 -9.70 5.25
CA HIS A 384 11.75 -10.91 4.59
C HIS A 384 13.28 -10.90 4.56
N ALA A 385 13.88 -9.73 4.27
CA ALA A 385 15.32 -9.53 4.35
C ALA A 385 15.82 -9.66 5.81
N GLU A 386 15.12 -9.10 6.80
CA GLU A 386 15.44 -9.28 8.24
C GLU A 386 15.42 -10.77 8.65
N ARG A 387 14.58 -11.58 8.01
CA ARG A 387 14.50 -13.04 8.20
C ARG A 387 15.46 -13.83 7.31
N ALA A 388 16.39 -13.16 6.64
CA ALA A 388 17.41 -13.73 5.78
C ALA A 388 16.87 -14.49 4.56
N LEU A 389 15.65 -14.17 4.12
CA LEU A 389 15.17 -14.63 2.82
C LEU A 389 15.92 -13.89 1.71
N LYS A 390 16.37 -14.65 0.71
CA LYS A 390 17.03 -14.16 -0.49
C LYS A 390 16.00 -13.94 -1.60
N CYS A 391 16.34 -13.13 -2.59
CA CYS A 391 15.50 -12.92 -3.78
C CYS A 391 15.16 -14.28 -4.44
N THR A 392 16.13 -15.19 -4.53
CA THR A 392 15.97 -16.53 -5.13
C THR A 392 15.11 -17.51 -4.32
N ASP A 393 14.79 -17.23 -3.05
CA ASP A 393 13.87 -18.05 -2.26
C ASP A 393 12.41 -17.85 -2.71
N CYS A 394 12.10 -16.68 -3.27
CA CYS A 394 10.80 -16.34 -3.85
C CYS A 394 10.83 -16.38 -5.38
N HIS A 395 11.89 -15.87 -6.00
CA HIS A 395 12.15 -15.88 -7.44
C HIS A 395 13.04 -17.07 -7.84
N TYR A 396 12.58 -18.28 -7.56
CA TYR A 396 13.32 -19.51 -7.86
C TYR A 396 13.16 -19.92 -9.33
N ALA A 397 14.13 -20.70 -9.85
CA ALA A 397 14.00 -21.42 -11.12
C ALA A 397 12.81 -22.39 -11.06
N LEU A 398 11.88 -22.33 -12.00
CA LEU A 398 10.62 -23.09 -11.93
C LEU A 398 10.81 -24.60 -11.86
N ASN A 399 11.90 -25.11 -12.44
CA ASN A 399 12.22 -26.53 -12.45
C ASN A 399 13.14 -26.96 -11.29
N ASN A 400 13.35 -26.09 -10.28
CA ASN A 400 14.17 -26.40 -9.12
C ASN A 400 13.58 -27.57 -8.29
N PRO A 401 14.29 -28.71 -8.16
CA PRO A 401 13.75 -29.91 -7.50
C PRO A 401 13.48 -29.73 -6.00
N ALA A 402 14.15 -28.78 -5.33
CA ALA A 402 13.92 -28.47 -3.92
C ALA A 402 12.60 -27.70 -3.70
N GLN A 403 12.15 -26.93 -4.68
CA GLN A 403 10.91 -26.16 -4.60
C GLN A 403 9.71 -26.93 -5.19
N ALA A 404 9.94 -27.78 -6.19
CA ALA A 404 8.93 -28.62 -6.85
C ALA A 404 8.17 -29.55 -5.88
N GLN A 405 8.78 -29.91 -4.75
CA GLN A 405 8.18 -30.73 -3.68
C GLN A 405 6.90 -30.13 -3.06
N ARG A 406 6.64 -28.82 -3.21
CA ARG A 406 5.44 -28.13 -2.67
C ARG A 406 4.37 -27.79 -3.70
N LEU A 407 4.62 -27.95 -5.00
CA LEU A 407 3.58 -27.88 -6.04
C LEU A 407 2.59 -29.07 -5.94
N SER A 408 2.75 -29.95 -4.93
CA SER A 408 1.85 -31.07 -4.67
C SER A 408 0.43 -30.67 -4.24
N GLN A 409 0.13 -29.39 -4.04
CA GLN A 409 -1.25 -28.94 -3.86
C GLN A 409 -2.07 -29.08 -5.15
N ASP A 410 -1.41 -29.09 -6.32
CA ASP A 410 -2.04 -29.36 -7.62
C ASP A 410 -2.02 -30.84 -8.02
N ASN A 411 -1.41 -31.69 -7.19
CA ASN A 411 -1.49 -33.13 -7.41
C ASN A 411 -2.90 -33.63 -7.09
N PRO A 412 -3.39 -34.66 -7.80
CA PRO A 412 -4.62 -35.34 -7.41
C PRO A 412 -4.57 -35.74 -5.93
N ASP A 413 -5.67 -35.60 -5.18
CA ASP A 413 -5.75 -35.81 -3.72
C ASP A 413 -5.15 -37.14 -3.19
N HIS A 414 -4.99 -38.14 -4.06
CA HIS A 414 -4.42 -39.45 -3.74
C HIS A 414 -2.89 -39.55 -3.92
N LEU A 415 -2.25 -38.52 -4.49
CA LEU A 415 -0.83 -38.50 -4.81
C LEU A 415 -0.08 -37.62 -3.79
N THR A 416 0.26 -38.23 -2.65
CA THR A 416 1.01 -37.59 -1.55
C THR A 416 2.48 -37.32 -1.87
N TYR A 417 3.00 -37.91 -2.94
CA TYR A 417 4.38 -37.75 -3.41
C TYR A 417 4.42 -37.89 -4.94
N ASP A 418 4.89 -36.85 -5.65
CA ASP A 418 5.15 -36.93 -7.09
C ASP A 418 6.59 -37.37 -7.35
N PRO A 419 6.81 -38.57 -7.93
CA PRO A 419 8.14 -39.05 -8.30
C PRO A 419 8.72 -38.36 -9.53
N ARG A 420 7.98 -37.51 -10.26
CA ARG A 420 8.42 -36.83 -11.50
C ARG A 420 9.31 -35.61 -11.26
N ARG A 421 10.08 -35.58 -10.18
CA ARG A 421 11.06 -34.50 -9.97
C ARG A 421 12.23 -34.71 -10.92
N LEU A 422 12.76 -33.61 -11.46
CA LEU A 422 14.03 -33.66 -12.16
C LEU A 422 15.10 -34.19 -11.21
N GLU A 423 15.92 -35.10 -11.71
CA GLU A 423 17.15 -35.47 -11.01
C GLU A 423 18.03 -34.23 -10.88
N ILE A 424 18.80 -34.12 -9.80
CA ILE A 424 19.65 -32.94 -9.58
C ILE A 424 20.63 -32.73 -10.74
N SER A 425 21.10 -33.81 -11.37
CA SER A 425 21.95 -33.74 -12.57
C SER A 425 21.25 -33.08 -13.76
N ASP A 426 19.96 -33.38 -13.96
CA ASP A 426 19.18 -32.81 -15.06
C ASP A 426 18.88 -31.33 -14.80
N TYR A 427 18.61 -30.96 -13.55
CA TYR A 427 18.47 -29.56 -13.15
C TYR A 427 19.78 -28.78 -13.32
N LEU A 428 20.92 -29.37 -12.94
CA LEU A 428 22.22 -28.73 -13.13
C LEU A 428 22.55 -28.56 -14.61
N LEU A 429 22.23 -29.52 -15.47
CA LEU A 429 22.44 -29.40 -16.92
C LEU A 429 21.47 -28.39 -17.56
N ARG A 430 20.19 -28.37 -17.15
CA ARG A 430 19.10 -27.58 -17.73
C ARG A 430 18.32 -26.78 -16.68
N PRO A 431 18.94 -25.82 -15.97
CA PRO A 431 18.23 -24.96 -15.04
C PRO A 431 17.34 -23.98 -15.79
N ASP A 432 16.07 -23.91 -15.45
CA ASP A 432 15.12 -22.96 -16.04
C ASP A 432 15.39 -21.54 -15.50
N HIS A 433 15.76 -20.62 -16.38
CA HIS A 433 16.05 -19.23 -16.06
C HIS A 433 14.85 -18.29 -16.25
N ASN A 434 13.66 -18.87 -16.44
CA ASN A 434 12.41 -18.21 -16.16
C ASN A 434 12.19 -18.29 -14.65
N PHE A 435 12.58 -17.23 -13.95
CA PHE A 435 12.39 -17.17 -12.51
C PHE A 435 10.92 -16.94 -12.16
N ALA A 436 10.48 -17.58 -11.08
CA ALA A 436 9.14 -17.42 -10.55
C ALA A 436 8.84 -15.94 -10.32
N ARG A 437 7.65 -15.49 -10.71
CA ARG A 437 7.23 -14.08 -10.54
C ARG A 437 5.83 -13.96 -9.96
N GLY A 438 5.63 -12.89 -9.20
CA GLY A 438 4.33 -12.51 -8.67
C GLY A 438 3.45 -11.84 -9.70
N GLU A 439 2.30 -11.39 -9.23
CA GLU A 439 1.34 -10.60 -10.00
C GLU A 439 1.67 -9.11 -9.85
N SER A 440 2.03 -8.46 -10.96
CA SER A 440 2.32 -7.02 -11.02
C SER A 440 1.41 -6.31 -12.00
N ALA A 441 1.29 -4.98 -11.87
CA ALA A 441 0.48 -4.17 -12.78
C ALA A 441 0.99 -4.21 -14.22
N GLN A 442 2.30 -4.40 -14.40
CA GLN A 442 2.94 -4.75 -15.68
C GLN A 442 2.65 -6.22 -16.03
N PHE A 443 1.37 -6.56 -16.04
CA PHE A 443 0.87 -7.93 -16.10
C PHE A 443 1.27 -8.62 -17.40
N ASN A 444 1.35 -7.88 -18.51
CA ASN A 444 1.64 -8.47 -19.81
C ASN A 444 3.08 -8.98 -19.94
N VAL A 445 4.04 -8.45 -19.18
CA VAL A 445 5.43 -8.95 -19.18
C VAL A 445 5.41 -10.46 -18.89
N ALA A 446 6.19 -11.28 -19.59
CA ALA A 446 6.33 -12.73 -19.37
C ALA A 446 5.02 -13.44 -18.97
N PRO A 447 3.99 -13.44 -19.82
CA PRO A 447 2.63 -13.79 -19.42
C PRO A 447 2.49 -15.24 -18.96
N ASP A 448 3.32 -16.15 -19.46
CA ASP A 448 3.31 -17.56 -19.08
C ASP A 448 3.84 -17.81 -17.65
N LEU A 449 4.52 -16.83 -17.06
CA LEU A 449 5.12 -16.95 -15.73
C LEU A 449 4.27 -16.31 -14.61
N LYS A 450 3.08 -15.78 -14.95
CA LYS A 450 2.18 -15.12 -13.98
C LYS A 450 1.83 -16.04 -12.82
N ALA A 451 1.86 -15.50 -11.60
CA ALA A 451 1.51 -16.20 -10.35
C ALA A 451 2.29 -17.51 -10.10
N THR A 452 3.50 -17.63 -10.66
CA THR A 452 4.39 -18.77 -10.39
C THR A 452 5.17 -18.62 -9.08
N MET A 453 5.32 -17.39 -8.59
CA MET A 453 5.87 -17.08 -7.28
C MET A 453 4.85 -17.40 -6.18
N ARG A 454 5.36 -17.88 -5.05
CA ARG A 454 4.57 -18.05 -3.83
C ARG A 454 3.95 -16.74 -3.36
N ARG A 455 2.65 -16.75 -3.10
CA ARG A 455 1.94 -15.66 -2.42
C ARG A 455 2.09 -15.73 -0.90
N CYS A 456 1.80 -14.63 -0.21
CA CYS A 456 1.85 -14.54 1.26
C CYS A 456 1.09 -15.68 1.95
N ASP A 457 -0.13 -15.98 1.50
CA ASP A 457 -1.04 -17.01 2.03
C ASP A 457 -0.61 -18.45 1.75
N SER A 458 0.32 -18.67 0.80
CA SER A 458 0.94 -19.99 0.60
C SER A 458 1.96 -20.34 1.70
N CYS A 459 2.47 -19.33 2.40
CA CYS A 459 3.48 -19.46 3.46
C CYS A 459 2.94 -19.08 4.85
N HIS A 460 1.88 -18.27 4.92
CA HIS A 460 1.29 -17.74 6.15
C HIS A 460 -0.19 -18.10 6.28
N ASP A 461 -0.60 -18.59 7.45
CA ASP A 461 -2.02 -18.75 7.78
C ASP A 461 -2.60 -17.43 8.33
N ALA A 462 -3.29 -16.69 7.46
CA ALA A 462 -3.91 -15.42 7.83
C ALA A 462 -5.03 -15.58 8.87
N GLN A 463 -5.77 -16.69 8.85
CA GLN A 463 -6.87 -16.90 9.80
C GLN A 463 -6.32 -17.05 11.21
N GLN A 464 -5.30 -17.90 11.37
CA GLN A 464 -4.68 -18.11 12.67
C GLN A 464 -3.93 -16.88 13.16
N ALA A 465 -3.18 -16.20 12.29
CA ALA A 465 -2.34 -15.07 12.68
C ALA A 465 -3.14 -13.81 13.11
N HIS A 466 -4.37 -13.64 12.62
CA HIS A 466 -5.15 -12.40 12.82
C HIS A 466 -6.44 -12.57 13.62
N ALA A 467 -6.81 -13.81 14.02
CA ALA A 467 -8.06 -14.11 14.72
C ALA A 467 -8.28 -13.27 16.00
N ASP A 468 -7.21 -12.91 16.70
CA ASP A 468 -7.30 -12.22 17.99
C ASP A 468 -7.68 -10.74 17.88
N TRP A 469 -7.46 -10.09 16.72
CA TRP A 469 -7.65 -8.65 16.56
C TRP A 469 -8.47 -8.25 15.34
N LEU A 470 -8.52 -9.05 14.27
CA LEU A 470 -9.25 -8.70 13.05
C LEU A 470 -10.57 -9.49 13.00
N PRO A 471 -11.73 -8.87 13.30
CA PRO A 471 -13.00 -9.54 13.09
C PRO A 471 -13.21 -9.80 11.59
N TYR A 472 -13.85 -10.92 11.28
CA TYR A 472 -14.15 -11.30 9.91
C TYR A 472 -12.90 -11.40 9.00
N THR A 473 -11.86 -12.09 9.46
CA THR A 473 -10.57 -12.21 8.74
C THR A 473 -10.74 -12.69 7.30
N GLU A 474 -11.52 -13.74 7.03
CA GLU A 474 -11.69 -14.24 5.66
C GLU A 474 -12.35 -13.20 4.75
N ARG A 475 -13.30 -12.41 5.27
CA ARG A 475 -13.92 -11.35 4.47
C ARG A 475 -12.91 -10.24 4.14
N HIS A 476 -11.99 -9.93 5.05
CA HIS A 476 -10.91 -8.99 4.75
C HIS A 476 -9.97 -9.57 3.69
N MET A 477 -9.56 -10.83 3.81
CA MET A 477 -8.65 -11.48 2.84
C MET A 477 -9.31 -11.70 1.46
N GLN A 478 -10.64 -11.68 1.36
CA GLN A 478 -11.36 -11.69 0.08
C GLN A 478 -11.34 -10.34 -0.65
N VAL A 479 -11.03 -9.25 0.05
CA VAL A 479 -11.15 -7.87 -0.48
C VAL A 479 -9.80 -7.16 -0.48
N LEU A 480 -8.90 -7.51 0.44
CA LEU A 480 -7.60 -6.88 0.66
C LEU A 480 -6.49 -7.92 0.53
N ASP A 481 -5.43 -7.57 -0.18
CA ASP A 481 -4.17 -8.31 -0.12
C ASP A 481 -3.38 -7.92 1.14
N CYS A 482 -2.46 -8.80 1.57
CA CYS A 482 -1.67 -8.61 2.79
C CYS A 482 -0.90 -7.29 2.79
N GLU A 483 -0.39 -6.90 1.62
CA GLU A 483 0.35 -5.67 1.32
C GLU A 483 -0.45 -4.42 1.74
N THR A 484 -1.78 -4.43 1.65
CA THR A 484 -2.63 -3.31 2.08
C THR A 484 -2.40 -2.93 3.55
N CYS A 485 -2.20 -3.92 4.42
CA CYS A 485 -1.99 -3.72 5.85
C CYS A 485 -0.51 -3.75 6.26
N HIS A 486 0.31 -4.48 5.50
CA HIS A 486 1.72 -4.69 5.79
C HIS A 486 2.67 -3.76 5.04
N ILE A 487 2.18 -2.91 4.14
CA ILE A 487 2.93 -1.82 3.50
C ILE A 487 2.17 -0.50 3.69
N PRO A 488 2.01 -0.03 4.95
CA PRO A 488 1.25 1.18 5.21
C PRO A 488 1.93 2.45 4.67
N GLN A 489 3.25 2.47 4.64
CA GLN A 489 4.04 3.66 4.34
C GLN A 489 5.36 3.25 3.70
N MET A 490 5.72 3.92 2.61
CA MET A 490 7.05 3.86 2.03
C MET A 490 7.95 4.87 2.73
N ASN A 491 9.16 4.45 3.13
CA ASN A 491 10.12 5.30 3.85
C ASN A 491 11.25 5.84 2.97
N ALA A 492 11.20 5.54 1.67
CA ALA A 492 12.07 6.11 0.64
C ALA A 492 11.23 6.95 -0.33
N PRO A 493 11.83 7.96 -0.99
CA PRO A 493 11.16 8.69 -2.05
C PRO A 493 10.93 7.80 -3.27
N ALA A 494 10.05 8.26 -4.15
CA ALA A 494 9.82 7.65 -5.46
C ALA A 494 9.45 8.74 -6.47
N ILE A 495 9.57 8.46 -7.76
CA ILE A 495 9.08 9.33 -8.82
C ILE A 495 7.58 9.52 -8.64
N GLN A 496 7.15 10.77 -8.71
CA GLN A 496 5.76 11.20 -8.74
C GLN A 496 5.33 11.52 -10.17
N SER A 497 6.16 12.29 -10.88
CA SER A 497 5.91 12.63 -12.27
C SER A 497 7.19 12.91 -13.06
N ALA A 498 7.11 12.77 -14.37
CA ALA A 498 8.14 13.14 -15.33
C ALA A 498 7.54 14.03 -16.44
N ASP A 499 7.96 15.29 -16.51
CA ASP A 499 7.53 16.22 -17.56
C ASP A 499 8.61 16.32 -18.66
N TRP A 500 8.38 15.59 -19.76
CA TRP A 500 9.18 15.67 -20.99
C TRP A 500 8.66 16.74 -21.96
N THR A 501 7.65 17.54 -21.58
CA THR A 501 7.18 18.63 -22.45
C THR A 501 8.19 19.78 -22.49
N VAL A 502 9.07 19.85 -21.50
CA VAL A 502 10.23 20.74 -21.35
C VAL A 502 11.47 19.90 -21.05
N ILE A 503 12.66 20.43 -21.31
CA ILE A 503 13.92 19.72 -21.05
C ILE A 503 14.97 20.61 -20.40
N THR A 504 15.81 20.01 -19.57
CA THR A 504 17.01 20.64 -19.02
C THR A 504 18.08 20.82 -20.11
N PRO A 505 19.14 21.62 -19.89
CA PRO A 505 20.28 21.67 -20.81
C PRO A 505 21.02 20.33 -20.94
N ALA A 506 20.87 19.44 -19.96
CA ALA A 506 21.38 18.06 -20.01
C ALA A 506 20.50 17.13 -20.87
N GLY A 507 19.33 17.61 -21.33
CA GLY A 507 18.38 16.81 -22.12
C GLY A 507 17.48 15.92 -21.28
N GLU A 508 17.28 16.24 -20.01
CA GLU A 508 16.47 15.44 -19.07
C GLU A 508 15.09 16.05 -18.87
N ALA A 509 14.11 15.23 -18.50
CA ALA A 509 12.81 15.68 -18.04
C ALA A 509 12.88 16.50 -16.75
N ILE A 510 11.84 17.31 -16.52
CA ILE A 510 11.57 17.87 -15.20
C ILE A 510 10.79 16.85 -14.39
N SER A 511 11.51 16.13 -13.55
CA SER A 511 10.95 15.07 -12.70
C SER A 511 10.67 15.57 -11.29
N GLN A 512 9.58 15.08 -10.70
CA GLN A 512 9.22 15.34 -9.31
C GLN A 512 9.29 14.04 -8.52
N CYS A 513 9.93 14.08 -7.36
CA CYS A 513 9.92 12.99 -6.39
C CYS A 513 8.85 13.25 -5.32
N ARG A 514 8.07 12.22 -4.96
CA ARG A 514 7.22 12.24 -3.76
C ARG A 514 7.99 11.76 -2.54
N GLY A 515 7.54 12.18 -1.37
CA GLY A 515 8.07 11.71 -0.08
C GLY A 515 9.42 12.30 0.31
N VAL A 516 9.77 13.46 -0.25
CA VAL A 516 10.99 14.22 0.11
C VAL A 516 10.70 15.72 0.10
N GLU A 517 11.21 16.42 1.11
CA GLU A 517 11.17 17.88 1.22
C GLU A 517 12.57 18.44 0.94
N GLY A 518 12.68 19.23 -0.14
CA GLY A 518 13.93 19.82 -0.60
C GLY A 518 14.41 19.21 -1.92
N ASP A 519 15.72 19.29 -2.16
CA ASP A 519 16.37 18.71 -3.33
C ASP A 519 16.45 17.18 -3.17
N PRO A 520 15.74 16.38 -3.98
CA PRO A 520 15.70 14.93 -3.82
C PRO A 520 17.10 14.29 -3.86
N ASP A 521 18.05 14.86 -4.60
CA ASP A 521 19.40 14.33 -4.76
C ASP A 521 20.33 14.68 -3.59
N SER A 522 19.87 15.51 -2.66
CA SER A 522 20.64 15.88 -1.47
C SER A 522 20.40 14.93 -0.30
N LEU A 523 21.48 14.39 0.27
CA LEU A 523 21.45 13.62 1.53
C LEU A 523 20.89 14.41 2.73
N SER A 524 20.88 15.75 2.64
CA SER A 524 20.37 16.62 3.70
C SER A 524 18.86 16.85 3.64
N SER A 525 18.21 16.51 2.52
CA SER A 525 16.77 16.67 2.35
C SER A 525 15.99 15.74 3.29
N LEU A 526 14.85 16.21 3.77
CA LEU A 526 14.03 15.45 4.72
C LEU A 526 13.16 14.47 3.94
N ILE A 527 13.36 13.18 4.16
CA ILE A 527 12.55 12.11 3.57
C ILE A 527 11.34 11.90 4.47
N THR A 528 10.17 12.25 3.96
CA THR A 528 8.88 12.07 4.63
C THR A 528 8.21 10.75 4.26
N GLY A 529 8.62 10.15 3.15
CA GLY A 529 7.98 8.95 2.62
C GLY A 529 6.59 9.24 2.05
N PHE A 530 5.86 8.20 1.65
CA PHE A 530 4.50 8.35 1.13
C PHE A 530 3.65 7.11 1.39
N ALA A 531 2.34 7.33 1.48
CA ALA A 531 1.37 6.23 1.56
C ALA A 531 1.06 5.73 0.14
N PRO A 532 1.22 4.42 -0.14
CA PRO A 532 0.75 3.82 -1.39
C PRO A 532 -0.74 4.04 -1.61
N VAL A 533 -1.15 4.16 -2.88
CA VAL A 533 -2.57 4.14 -3.24
C VAL A 533 -3.04 2.69 -3.30
N LEU A 534 -4.28 2.45 -2.89
CA LEU A 534 -4.92 1.15 -3.00
C LEU A 534 -5.73 1.08 -4.28
N LEU A 535 -5.38 0.16 -5.19
CA LEU A 535 -6.10 -0.09 -6.43
C LEU A 535 -6.58 -1.54 -6.48
N GLN A 536 -7.67 -1.77 -7.21
CA GLN A 536 -8.23 -3.10 -7.37
C GLN A 536 -7.45 -3.85 -8.46
N ARG A 537 -6.84 -4.98 -8.10
CA ARG A 537 -6.17 -5.90 -9.00
C ARG A 537 -7.07 -7.08 -9.29
N GLU A 538 -7.21 -7.45 -10.55
CA GLU A 538 -7.75 -8.75 -10.93
C GLU A 538 -6.62 -9.78 -10.85
N ASN A 539 -6.76 -10.74 -9.92
CA ASN A 539 -5.77 -11.79 -9.74
C ASN A 539 -5.98 -12.93 -10.75
N VAL A 540 -4.98 -13.79 -10.92
CA VAL A 540 -5.04 -14.93 -11.86
C VAL A 540 -6.18 -15.92 -11.57
N ASP A 541 -6.63 -16.00 -10.31
CA ASP A 541 -7.80 -16.81 -9.90
C ASP A 541 -9.16 -16.17 -10.25
N GLY A 542 -9.16 -14.97 -10.85
CA GLY A 542 -10.34 -14.18 -11.19
C GLY A 542 -10.93 -13.41 -10.02
N HIS A 543 -10.35 -13.48 -8.82
CA HIS A 543 -10.75 -12.66 -7.69
C HIS A 543 -10.10 -11.28 -7.76
N ALA A 544 -10.88 -10.26 -7.43
CA ALA A 544 -10.40 -8.89 -7.39
C ALA A 544 -10.15 -8.42 -5.95
N SER A 545 -8.93 -7.96 -5.66
CA SER A 545 -8.53 -7.49 -4.33
C SER A 545 -7.82 -6.13 -4.39
N LEU A 546 -7.87 -5.37 -3.30
CA LEU A 546 -7.16 -4.11 -3.15
C LEU A 546 -5.72 -4.37 -2.70
N THR A 547 -4.77 -3.72 -3.38
CA THR A 547 -3.35 -3.80 -3.07
C THR A 547 -2.61 -2.50 -3.40
N THR A 548 -1.33 -2.42 -3.06
CA THR A 548 -0.54 -1.19 -2.99
C THR A 548 0.22 -0.85 -4.27
N TYR A 549 0.10 0.41 -4.70
CA TYR A 549 0.78 0.93 -5.88
C TYR A 549 1.38 2.32 -5.63
N ASN A 550 2.44 2.63 -6.36
CA ASN A 550 2.79 4.02 -6.69
C ASN A 550 2.20 4.35 -8.07
N LEU A 551 1.64 5.55 -8.22
CA LEU A 551 1.22 6.07 -9.52
C LEU A 551 2.24 7.10 -10.00
N ILE A 552 2.74 6.91 -11.23
CA ILE A 552 3.64 7.86 -11.87
C ILE A 552 2.92 8.48 -13.07
N THR A 553 2.97 9.79 -13.17
CA THR A 553 2.38 10.51 -14.31
C THR A 553 3.47 11.08 -15.21
N SER A 554 3.38 10.84 -16.50
CA SER A 554 4.32 11.37 -17.48
C SER A 554 3.61 12.18 -18.54
N TRP A 555 4.21 13.29 -18.97
CA TRP A 555 3.75 14.08 -20.11
C TRP A 555 4.84 14.19 -21.14
N TYR A 556 4.46 14.17 -22.41
CA TYR A 556 5.39 14.20 -23.52
C TYR A 556 4.74 14.73 -24.80
N TRP A 557 5.58 15.06 -25.77
CA TRP A 557 5.13 15.44 -27.10
C TRP A 557 4.93 14.23 -28.00
N VAL A 558 3.85 14.26 -28.78
CA VAL A 558 3.57 13.34 -29.89
C VAL A 558 3.34 14.11 -31.19
N TYR A 559 3.50 13.46 -32.33
CA TYR A 559 3.24 14.01 -33.66
C TYR A 559 2.60 12.95 -34.58
N GLU A 560 2.03 13.41 -35.69
CA GLU A 560 1.53 12.54 -36.76
C GLU A 560 2.62 12.36 -37.83
N ASP A 561 3.04 11.11 -38.04
CA ASP A 561 4.02 10.78 -39.06
C ASP A 561 3.43 10.84 -40.48
N ALA A 562 4.30 10.77 -41.49
CA ALA A 562 3.90 10.78 -42.90
C ALA A 562 2.96 9.62 -43.30
N ASN A 563 2.87 8.56 -42.49
CA ASN A 563 2.01 7.40 -42.69
C ASN A 563 0.65 7.55 -41.99
N GLY A 564 0.42 8.63 -41.24
CA GLY A 564 -0.79 8.89 -40.45
C GLY A 564 -0.78 8.23 -39.07
N SER A 565 0.34 7.70 -38.62
CA SER A 565 0.50 7.09 -37.30
C SER A 565 0.90 8.15 -36.27
N THR A 566 0.37 8.06 -35.05
CA THR A 566 0.86 8.90 -33.95
C THR A 566 2.13 8.29 -33.37
N ARG A 567 3.19 9.11 -33.23
CA ARG A 567 4.48 8.72 -32.65
C ARG A 567 4.94 9.74 -31.61
N PRO A 568 5.67 9.32 -30.56
CA PRO A 568 6.33 10.26 -29.67
C PRO A 568 7.37 11.07 -30.47
N VAL A 569 7.50 12.35 -30.13
CA VAL A 569 8.59 13.19 -30.67
C VAL A 569 9.91 12.65 -30.14
N ARG A 570 10.89 12.51 -31.03
CA ARG A 570 12.22 12.03 -30.65
C ARG A 570 12.92 13.00 -29.71
N LEU A 571 13.67 12.48 -28.74
CA LEU A 571 14.42 13.33 -27.80
C LEU A 571 15.35 14.32 -28.52
N ALA A 572 16.01 13.90 -29.61
CA ALA A 572 16.87 14.79 -30.41
C ALA A 572 16.12 15.95 -31.09
N ASP A 573 14.89 15.72 -31.56
CA ASP A 573 14.06 16.77 -32.17
C ASP A 573 13.56 17.74 -31.08
N LEU A 574 13.22 17.22 -29.90
CA LEU A 574 12.86 18.04 -28.74
C LEU A 574 14.04 18.88 -28.24
N GLN A 575 15.24 18.30 -28.16
CA GLN A 575 16.49 19.03 -27.88
C GLN A 575 16.71 20.17 -28.87
N THR A 576 16.50 19.92 -30.16
CA THR A 576 16.62 20.94 -31.20
C THR A 576 15.57 22.06 -31.05
N ALA A 577 14.38 21.76 -30.53
CA ALA A 577 13.34 22.76 -30.31
C ALA A 577 13.68 23.74 -29.16
N TYR A 578 14.38 23.28 -28.13
CA TYR A 578 14.72 24.09 -26.94
C TYR A 578 16.14 24.66 -26.96
N LEU A 579 17.11 23.90 -27.46
CA LEU A 579 18.54 24.12 -27.27
C LEU A 579 19.24 24.50 -28.57
N GLN A 580 20.22 25.39 -28.45
CA GLN A 580 21.19 25.73 -29.48
C GLN A 580 22.59 25.65 -28.87
N ASN A 581 23.44 24.75 -29.39
CA ASN A 581 24.77 24.47 -28.86
C ASN A 581 24.77 24.08 -27.36
N GLY A 582 23.79 23.28 -26.93
CA GLY A 582 23.69 22.80 -25.53
C GLY A 582 23.18 23.83 -24.51
N ALA A 583 22.75 25.01 -24.96
CA ALA A 583 22.13 26.03 -24.11
C ALA A 583 20.75 26.43 -24.66
N TYR A 584 19.87 26.98 -23.82
CA TYR A 584 18.57 27.47 -24.28
C TYR A 584 18.72 28.52 -25.38
N SER A 585 17.93 28.39 -26.45
CA SER A 585 17.91 29.40 -27.50
C SER A 585 17.39 30.74 -26.95
N SER A 586 17.80 31.86 -27.55
CA SER A 586 17.32 33.19 -27.13
C SER A 586 15.80 33.34 -27.20
N GLU A 587 15.16 32.63 -28.14
CA GLU A 587 13.71 32.60 -28.30
C GLU A 587 13.04 31.76 -27.19
N THR A 588 13.67 30.65 -26.79
CA THR A 588 13.23 29.81 -25.66
C THR A 588 13.28 30.61 -24.36
N VAL A 589 14.39 31.32 -24.11
CA VAL A 589 14.53 32.19 -22.94
C VAL A 589 13.44 33.26 -22.98
N ALA A 590 13.24 33.95 -24.09
CA ALA A 590 12.20 34.98 -24.21
C ALA A 590 10.76 34.47 -23.97
N ALA A 591 10.48 33.18 -24.25
CA ALA A 591 9.17 32.59 -24.04
C ALA A 591 8.93 32.08 -22.61
N PHE A 592 10.00 31.71 -21.88
CA PHE A 592 9.88 31.06 -20.56
C PHE A 592 10.38 31.93 -19.39
N ASP A 593 11.27 32.89 -19.62
CA ASP A 593 11.86 33.79 -18.61
C ASP A 593 10.81 34.80 -18.12
N ALA A 594 10.16 34.45 -17.01
CA ALA A 594 9.04 35.20 -16.47
C ALA A 594 9.53 36.37 -15.62
N ASP A 595 10.71 36.27 -15.00
CA ASP A 595 11.29 37.34 -14.18
C ASP A 595 12.23 38.28 -14.95
N GLY A 596 12.60 37.93 -16.18
CA GLY A 596 13.40 38.73 -17.10
C GLY A 596 14.89 38.75 -16.74
N ASN A 597 15.39 37.78 -15.98
CA ASN A 597 16.78 37.73 -15.52
C ASN A 597 17.75 37.13 -16.57
N GLY A 598 17.23 36.60 -17.68
CA GLY A 598 17.96 35.98 -18.77
C GLY A 598 18.36 34.52 -18.54
N LYS A 599 17.84 33.85 -17.52
CA LYS A 599 18.08 32.45 -17.19
C LYS A 599 16.77 31.76 -16.80
N LEU A 600 16.60 30.51 -17.22
CA LEU A 600 15.44 29.73 -16.85
C LEU A 600 15.69 28.96 -15.55
N SER A 601 14.89 29.26 -14.54
CA SER A 601 14.78 28.44 -13.33
C SER A 601 13.88 27.22 -13.56
N THR A 602 13.94 26.23 -12.66
CA THR A 602 13.02 25.07 -12.68
C THR A 602 11.56 25.48 -12.50
N ALA A 603 11.29 26.61 -11.84
CA ALA A 603 9.93 27.15 -11.69
C ALA A 603 9.38 27.76 -12.99
N GLU A 604 10.26 28.29 -13.84
CA GLU A 604 9.90 28.90 -15.13
C GLU A 604 9.80 27.87 -16.25
N LEU A 605 10.67 26.85 -16.19
CA LEU A 605 10.76 25.76 -17.14
C LEU A 605 9.60 24.77 -16.96
N ARG A 606 8.41 25.22 -17.34
CA ARG A 606 7.16 24.45 -17.38
C ARG A 606 6.19 25.07 -18.37
N ILE A 607 5.37 24.25 -19.02
CA ILE A 607 4.28 24.72 -19.90
C ILE A 607 3.02 24.95 -19.05
N ASP A 608 2.86 26.16 -18.52
CA ASP A 608 1.76 26.54 -17.63
C ASP A 608 0.72 27.46 -18.29
N ASN A 609 0.85 27.72 -19.59
CA ASN A 609 -0.08 28.52 -20.37
C ASN A 609 -0.06 28.15 -21.87
N GLU A 610 -1.11 28.55 -22.59
CA GLU A 610 -1.30 28.24 -24.02
C GLU A 610 -0.20 28.85 -24.91
N ALA A 611 0.35 30.02 -24.55
CA ALA A 611 1.38 30.68 -25.35
C ALA A 611 2.70 29.89 -25.36
N LYS A 612 3.12 29.35 -24.20
CA LYS A 612 4.29 28.45 -24.12
C LYS A 612 4.06 27.17 -24.92
N GLN A 613 2.86 26.59 -24.83
CA GLN A 613 2.52 25.38 -25.60
C GLN A 613 2.58 25.64 -27.11
N THR A 614 1.97 26.73 -27.58
CA THR A 614 1.97 27.10 -29.00
C THR A 614 3.37 27.42 -29.50
N PHE A 615 4.22 28.04 -28.68
CA PHE A 615 5.62 28.31 -29.02
C PHE A 615 6.39 27.02 -29.30
N VAL A 616 6.33 26.04 -28.39
CA VAL A 616 7.05 24.76 -28.53
C VAL A 616 6.47 23.93 -29.67
N ALA A 617 5.14 23.85 -29.78
CA ALA A 617 4.48 23.18 -30.89
C ALA A 617 4.90 23.79 -32.25
N GLY A 618 4.98 25.12 -32.33
CA GLY A 618 5.46 25.82 -33.53
C GLY A 618 6.92 25.50 -33.88
N LYS A 619 7.80 25.39 -32.88
CA LYS A 619 9.19 24.95 -33.06
C LYS A 619 9.26 23.53 -33.62
N LEU A 620 8.49 22.60 -33.04
CA LEU A 620 8.42 21.21 -33.48
C LEU A 620 7.85 21.10 -34.91
N SER A 621 6.79 21.84 -35.23
CA SER A 621 6.27 21.92 -36.60
C SER A 621 7.29 22.49 -37.58
N GLY A 622 8.14 23.43 -37.15
CA GLY A 622 9.27 23.93 -37.93
C GLY A 622 10.31 22.86 -38.30
N LEU A 623 10.37 21.75 -37.57
CA LEU A 623 11.22 20.58 -37.86
C LEU A 623 10.54 19.56 -38.79
N GLY A 624 9.33 19.86 -39.29
CA GLY A 624 8.55 18.99 -40.16
C GLY A 624 7.69 17.97 -39.43
N LEU A 625 7.46 18.14 -38.11
CA LEU A 625 6.58 17.29 -37.33
C LEU A 625 5.13 17.77 -37.48
N ASN A 626 4.23 16.92 -37.98
CA ASN A 626 2.83 17.30 -38.17
C ASN A 626 2.03 17.19 -36.87
N ASN A 627 1.13 18.15 -36.63
CA ASN A 627 0.22 18.19 -35.48
C ASN A 627 0.89 17.87 -34.12
N PRO A 628 2.01 18.53 -33.74
CA PRO A 628 2.67 18.27 -32.48
C PRO A 628 1.78 18.70 -31.31
N ARG A 629 1.52 17.78 -30.38
CA ARG A 629 0.67 18.01 -29.21
C ARG A 629 1.22 17.30 -27.98
N ILE A 630 0.77 17.75 -26.81
CA ILE A 630 1.09 17.13 -25.53
C ILE A 630 0.06 16.02 -25.27
N GLU A 631 0.56 14.85 -24.88
CA GLU A 631 -0.23 13.77 -24.30
C GLU A 631 0.36 13.43 -22.92
N GLY A 632 -0.45 12.82 -22.06
CA GLY A 632 -0.01 12.39 -20.74
C GLY A 632 -0.60 11.04 -20.37
N GLN A 633 0.13 10.28 -19.56
CA GLN A 633 -0.33 8.99 -19.07
C GLN A 633 0.01 8.77 -17.59
N VAL A 634 -0.86 8.02 -16.90
CA VAL A 634 -0.68 7.57 -15.51
C VAL A 634 -0.40 6.07 -15.50
N GLN A 635 0.75 5.67 -14.96
CA GLN A 635 1.18 4.28 -14.85
C GLN A 635 1.21 3.79 -13.38
N PRO A 636 0.67 2.59 -13.11
CA PRO A 636 0.75 1.96 -11.79
C PRO A 636 2.00 1.08 -11.67
N TYR A 637 2.73 1.22 -10.56
CA TYR A 637 3.88 0.38 -10.22
C TYR A 637 3.60 -0.38 -8.92
N SER A 638 3.64 -1.71 -9.00
CA SER A 638 3.33 -2.59 -7.87
C SER A 638 4.36 -2.48 -6.75
N ILE A 639 3.87 -2.38 -5.52
CA ILE A 639 4.69 -2.39 -4.30
C ILE A 639 4.44 -3.70 -3.57
N ASN A 640 5.45 -4.57 -3.50
CA ASN A 640 5.37 -5.92 -2.91
C ASN A 640 6.47 -6.16 -1.84
N HIS A 641 7.48 -5.29 -1.77
CA HIS A 641 8.54 -5.25 -0.78
C HIS A 641 8.33 -4.13 0.23
N ASN A 642 9.23 -4.06 1.20
CA ASN A 642 9.13 -3.20 2.39
C ASN A 642 8.01 -3.64 3.34
N VAL A 643 7.74 -4.94 3.37
CA VAL A 643 6.72 -5.54 4.23
C VAL A 643 7.13 -5.38 5.70
N VAL A 644 6.26 -4.77 6.50
CA VAL A 644 6.50 -4.50 7.92
C VAL A 644 5.75 -5.47 8.84
N ARG A 645 6.08 -5.44 10.13
CA ARG A 645 5.46 -6.28 11.17
C ARG A 645 5.19 -5.51 12.46
N GLY A 646 4.34 -6.08 13.31
CA GLY A 646 4.08 -5.56 14.65
C GLY A 646 3.35 -4.21 14.60
N GLU A 647 3.75 -3.26 15.46
CA GLU A 647 3.10 -1.95 15.57
C GLU A 647 3.21 -1.08 14.31
N ALA A 648 4.12 -1.43 13.39
CA ALA A 648 4.25 -0.75 12.11
C ALA A 648 3.16 -1.13 11.10
N THR A 649 2.38 -2.20 11.32
CA THR A 649 1.29 -2.62 10.41
C THR A 649 -0.01 -1.88 10.71
N VAL A 650 -0.92 -1.83 9.73
CA VAL A 650 -2.29 -1.37 9.96
C VAL A 650 -3.04 -2.42 10.78
N SER A 651 -3.21 -2.14 12.07
CA SER A 651 -4.00 -2.97 13.01
C SER A 651 -5.16 -2.21 13.67
N ASP A 652 -5.23 -0.89 13.47
CA ASP A 652 -6.37 -0.08 13.89
C ASP A 652 -7.43 -0.05 12.79
N CYS A 653 -8.59 -0.65 13.07
CA CYS A 653 -9.73 -0.69 12.15
C CYS A 653 -10.19 0.70 11.70
N GLU A 654 -10.03 1.73 12.54
CA GLU A 654 -10.48 3.08 12.19
C GLU A 654 -9.74 3.64 10.97
N THR A 655 -8.50 3.21 10.72
CA THR A 655 -7.71 3.58 9.53
C THR A 655 -8.46 3.37 8.21
N CYS A 656 -9.30 2.33 8.14
CA CYS A 656 -10.07 2.00 6.95
C CYS A 656 -11.57 2.28 7.12
N HIS A 657 -12.09 2.25 8.35
CA HIS A 657 -13.53 2.36 8.62
C HIS A 657 -14.00 3.79 8.98
N ASN A 658 -13.09 4.74 9.16
CA ASN A 658 -13.43 6.14 9.41
C ASN A 658 -13.87 6.89 8.13
N ALA A 659 -14.22 8.17 8.28
CA ALA A 659 -14.56 9.02 7.15
C ALA A 659 -13.34 9.26 6.22
N GLU A 660 -12.17 9.48 6.82
CA GLU A 660 -10.88 9.70 6.14
C GLU A 660 -10.16 8.36 5.91
N SER A 661 -10.83 7.47 5.18
CA SER A 661 -10.38 6.09 5.00
C SER A 661 -9.15 6.01 4.11
N ARG A 662 -8.16 5.21 4.53
CA ARG A 662 -7.01 4.83 3.69
C ARG A 662 -7.45 4.22 2.34
N ILE A 663 -8.60 3.55 2.29
CA ILE A 663 -9.12 2.90 1.07
C ILE A 663 -9.42 3.92 -0.03
N THR A 664 -9.82 5.13 0.35
CA THR A 664 -10.17 6.23 -0.55
C THR A 664 -9.26 7.45 -0.39
N ALA A 665 -8.10 7.27 0.25
CA ALA A 665 -7.13 8.34 0.40
C ALA A 665 -6.62 8.80 -0.98
N PRO A 666 -6.63 10.11 -1.27
CA PRO A 666 -6.16 10.62 -2.53
C PRO A 666 -4.64 10.52 -2.62
N MET A 667 -4.13 10.37 -3.84
CA MET A 667 -2.70 10.42 -4.15
C MET A 667 -2.42 11.57 -5.11
N GLN A 668 -1.57 12.51 -4.70
CA GLN A 668 -1.10 13.55 -5.61
C GLN A 668 -0.25 12.93 -6.72
N LEU A 669 -0.54 13.30 -7.96
CA LEU A 669 0.11 12.82 -9.17
C LEU A 669 1.13 13.82 -9.71
N ALA A 670 0.86 15.11 -9.61
CA ALA A 670 1.78 16.17 -10.02
C ALA A 670 1.42 17.50 -9.32
N SER A 671 2.37 18.44 -9.31
CA SER A 671 2.12 19.81 -8.85
C SER A 671 1.45 20.70 -9.89
N TYR A 672 1.48 20.32 -11.18
CA TYR A 672 0.75 20.96 -12.27
C TYR A 672 0.53 19.98 -13.43
N SER A 673 -0.34 20.34 -14.38
CA SER A 673 -0.54 19.62 -15.64
C SER A 673 -0.04 20.47 -16.82
N PRO A 674 0.99 20.03 -17.58
CA PRO A 674 1.50 20.76 -18.75
C PRO A 674 0.40 21.08 -19.77
N GLY A 675 0.26 22.36 -20.12
CA GLY A 675 -0.76 22.84 -21.05
C GLY A 675 -2.22 22.62 -20.60
N GLY A 676 -2.45 22.26 -19.32
CA GLY A 676 -3.76 21.83 -18.84
C GLY A 676 -4.21 20.46 -19.37
N VAL A 677 -3.30 19.67 -19.98
CA VAL A 677 -3.62 18.35 -20.52
C VAL A 677 -3.76 17.34 -19.38
N LEU A 678 -4.97 16.78 -19.24
CA LEU A 678 -5.22 15.69 -18.31
C LEU A 678 -4.65 14.39 -18.88
N PRO A 679 -3.88 13.62 -18.08
CA PRO A 679 -3.33 12.35 -18.52
C PRO A 679 -4.41 11.26 -18.57
N GLU A 680 -4.20 10.26 -19.41
CA GLU A 680 -5.04 9.06 -19.47
C GLU A 680 -4.43 7.92 -18.63
N PHE A 681 -5.26 7.00 -18.13
CA PHE A 681 -4.76 5.80 -17.47
C PHE A 681 -4.35 4.77 -18.51
N VAL A 682 -3.21 4.10 -18.30
CA VAL A 682 -2.82 2.98 -19.17
C VAL A 682 -3.84 1.85 -19.10
N ASN A 683 -4.13 1.26 -20.25
CA ASN A 683 -5.15 0.21 -20.42
C ASN A 683 -4.58 -1.22 -20.34
N GLU A 684 -3.29 -1.41 -20.63
CA GLU A 684 -2.60 -2.71 -20.63
C GLU A 684 -2.13 -3.14 -19.22
N THR A 685 -3.05 -3.17 -18.25
CA THR A 685 -2.78 -3.58 -16.87
C THR A 685 -3.88 -4.49 -16.33
N ASN A 686 -3.59 -5.29 -15.31
CA ASN A 686 -4.60 -6.05 -14.55
C ASN A 686 -5.17 -5.25 -13.37
N VAL A 687 -5.05 -3.91 -13.42
CA VAL A 687 -5.45 -2.99 -12.34
C VAL A 687 -6.58 -2.11 -12.84
N SER A 688 -7.62 -1.97 -12.01
CA SER A 688 -8.75 -1.08 -12.29
C SER A 688 -8.53 0.30 -11.67
N PHE A 689 -8.68 1.34 -12.51
CA PHE A 689 -8.62 2.74 -12.09
C PHE A 689 -9.99 3.26 -11.70
N ASP A 690 -10.49 2.79 -10.56
CA ASP A 690 -11.86 3.08 -10.08
C ASP A 690 -12.01 4.44 -9.40
N GLY A 691 -11.29 5.45 -9.88
CA GLY A 691 -11.22 6.77 -9.27
C GLY A 691 -11.59 7.88 -10.24
N GLU A 692 -11.18 9.09 -9.88
CA GLU A 692 -11.22 10.28 -10.73
C GLU A 692 -9.95 11.11 -10.58
N LEU A 693 -9.60 11.82 -11.65
CA LEU A 693 -8.53 12.81 -11.64
C LEU A 693 -9.13 14.16 -11.24
N VAL A 694 -8.56 14.77 -10.20
CA VAL A 694 -9.01 16.05 -9.66
C VAL A 694 -7.88 17.06 -9.80
N THR A 695 -8.18 18.20 -10.42
CA THR A 695 -7.28 19.35 -10.49
C THR A 695 -7.58 20.31 -9.35
N GLY A 696 -6.59 20.56 -8.50
CA GLY A 696 -6.64 21.52 -7.40
C GLY A 696 -6.67 22.96 -7.90
N ALA A 697 -7.12 23.88 -7.05
CA ALA A 697 -7.15 25.31 -7.36
C ALA A 697 -5.73 25.92 -7.55
N ASP A 698 -4.71 25.25 -7.03
CA ASP A 698 -3.28 25.55 -7.19
C ASP A 698 -2.67 24.95 -8.47
N GLY A 699 -3.46 24.22 -9.27
CA GLY A 699 -3.04 23.54 -10.47
C GLY A 699 -2.57 22.09 -10.25
N SER A 700 -2.45 21.63 -9.00
CA SER A 700 -2.02 20.27 -8.69
C SER A 700 -2.98 19.22 -9.24
N LEU A 701 -2.45 18.06 -9.62
CA LEU A 701 -3.24 16.93 -10.10
C LEU A 701 -3.22 15.82 -9.06
N SER A 702 -4.37 15.27 -8.70
CA SER A 702 -4.50 14.16 -7.75
C SER A 702 -5.46 13.08 -8.26
N TYR A 703 -5.18 11.83 -7.92
CA TYR A 703 -6.06 10.68 -8.12
C TYR A 703 -6.89 10.42 -6.86
N HIS A 704 -8.21 10.39 -7.00
CA HIS A 704 -9.17 10.20 -5.92
C HIS A 704 -9.89 8.85 -6.12
N PRO A 705 -9.58 7.82 -5.32
CA PRO A 705 -10.26 6.53 -5.42
C PRO A 705 -11.74 6.59 -5.03
N LEU A 706 -12.62 5.85 -5.73
CA LEU A 706 -14.06 5.83 -5.46
C LEU A 706 -14.57 4.41 -5.17
N ASN A 707 -15.07 4.17 -3.95
CA ASN A 707 -15.59 2.86 -3.54
C ASN A 707 -16.81 2.38 -4.33
N GLU A 708 -17.66 3.30 -4.80
CA GLU A 708 -18.87 2.97 -5.55
C GLU A 708 -18.54 2.24 -6.87
N LYS A 709 -17.44 2.62 -7.52
CA LYS A 709 -16.96 1.99 -8.74
C LYS A 709 -16.34 0.60 -8.49
N ARG A 710 -15.78 0.38 -7.29
CA ARG A 710 -15.09 -0.86 -6.87
C ARG A 710 -16.01 -1.98 -6.41
N GLY A 711 -17.28 -1.68 -6.14
CA GLY A 711 -18.20 -2.62 -5.49
C GLY A 711 -17.82 -2.96 -4.03
N VAL A 712 -16.97 -2.14 -3.40
CA VAL A 712 -16.51 -2.34 -2.02
C VAL A 712 -17.33 -1.44 -1.09
N TYR A 713 -17.98 -2.05 -0.08
CA TYR A 713 -18.70 -1.31 0.96
C TYR A 713 -17.99 -1.49 2.31
N VAL A 714 -17.57 -0.38 2.89
CA VAL A 714 -16.83 -0.31 4.14
C VAL A 714 -17.71 0.35 5.19
N PHE A 715 -18.05 -0.38 6.26
CA PHE A 715 -18.84 0.17 7.37
C PHE A 715 -18.18 1.41 7.97
N GLY A 716 -18.97 2.41 8.33
CA GLY A 716 -18.51 3.69 8.89
C GLY A 716 -18.05 4.69 7.81
N HIS A 717 -17.26 4.23 6.83
CA HIS A 717 -16.80 5.05 5.73
C HIS A 717 -17.90 5.29 4.68
N ASN A 718 -18.49 4.20 4.16
CA ASN A 718 -19.58 4.26 3.19
C ASN A 718 -20.91 4.49 3.90
N ARG A 719 -21.65 5.52 3.48
CA ARG A 719 -22.96 5.88 4.03
C ARG A 719 -23.83 6.54 2.98
N VAL A 720 -25.15 6.41 3.17
CA VAL A 720 -26.15 7.00 2.27
C VAL A 720 -26.76 8.20 2.96
N ASN A 721 -26.28 9.40 2.62
CA ASN A 721 -26.58 10.64 3.34
C ASN A 721 -28.08 10.95 3.45
N TRP A 722 -28.89 10.62 2.43
CA TRP A 722 -30.33 10.90 2.49
C TRP A 722 -31.06 10.00 3.50
N ILE A 723 -30.58 8.76 3.72
CA ILE A 723 -31.13 7.85 4.74
C ILE A 723 -30.84 8.41 6.13
N ASP A 724 -29.62 8.90 6.36
CA ASP A 724 -29.25 9.54 7.61
C ASP A 724 -30.07 10.80 7.88
N TRP A 725 -30.27 11.65 6.86
CA TRP A 725 -31.12 12.84 6.98
C TRP A 725 -32.57 12.48 7.28
N PHE A 726 -33.14 11.50 6.57
CA PHE A 726 -34.50 11.04 6.82
C PHE A 726 -34.64 10.46 8.23
N GLY A 727 -33.70 9.61 8.64
CA GLY A 727 -33.68 9.00 9.97
C GLY A 727 -33.54 10.04 11.09
N ALA A 728 -32.62 10.99 10.93
CA ALA A 728 -32.42 12.08 11.87
C ALA A 728 -33.67 12.98 11.96
N LEU A 729 -34.32 13.30 10.83
CA LEU A 729 -35.56 14.06 10.79
C LEU A 729 -36.70 13.30 11.49
N ALA A 730 -36.83 12.00 11.25
CA ALA A 730 -37.85 11.17 11.91
C ALA A 730 -37.63 11.13 13.43
N PHE A 731 -36.38 10.97 13.87
CA PHE A 731 -36.01 10.96 15.29
C PHE A 731 -36.26 12.32 15.96
N ALA A 732 -35.71 13.40 15.39
CA ALA A 732 -35.86 14.76 15.91
C ALA A 732 -37.31 15.24 15.85
N GLY A 733 -38.02 14.95 14.75
CA GLY A 733 -39.44 15.22 14.60
C GLY A 733 -40.28 14.50 15.65
N THR A 734 -39.92 13.26 16.00
CA THR A 734 -40.57 12.54 17.11
C THR A 734 -40.28 13.22 18.44
N ILE A 735 -39.04 13.60 18.74
CA ILE A 735 -38.69 14.33 19.97
C ILE A 735 -39.49 15.64 20.09
N LEU A 736 -39.52 16.45 19.02
CA LEU A 736 -40.27 17.71 19.01
C LEU A 736 -41.78 17.47 19.14
N GLY A 737 -42.29 16.45 18.47
CA GLY A 737 -43.69 16.02 18.57
C GLY A 737 -44.07 15.63 20.00
N VAL A 738 -43.28 14.78 20.66
CA VAL A 738 -43.55 14.35 22.05
C VAL A 738 -43.35 15.50 23.05
N ALA A 739 -42.34 16.36 22.85
CA ALA A 739 -42.10 17.51 23.72
C ALA A 739 -43.22 18.55 23.60
N GLY A 740 -43.65 18.86 22.38
CA GLY A 740 -44.77 19.75 22.11
C GLY A 740 -46.08 19.18 22.67
N HIS A 741 -46.39 17.93 22.37
CA HIS A 741 -47.58 17.25 22.90
C HIS A 741 -47.55 17.17 24.43
N GLY A 742 -46.40 16.85 25.03
CA GLY A 742 -46.22 16.81 26.49
C GLY A 742 -46.41 18.19 27.15
N THR A 743 -45.86 19.24 26.53
CA THR A 743 -46.01 20.63 27.00
C THR A 743 -47.46 21.08 26.96
N ILE A 744 -48.16 20.82 25.85
CA ILE A 744 -49.59 21.17 25.73
C ILE A 744 -50.42 20.40 26.78
N ARG A 745 -50.11 19.12 27.03
CA ARG A 745 -50.75 18.35 28.11
C ARG A 745 -50.50 18.99 29.48
N TYR A 746 -49.26 19.34 29.79
CA TYR A 746 -48.87 19.93 31.06
C TYR A 746 -49.54 21.30 31.30
N VAL A 747 -49.52 22.18 30.30
CA VAL A 747 -50.17 23.50 30.37
C VAL A 747 -51.68 23.37 30.54
N ASN A 748 -52.33 22.45 29.83
CA ASN A 748 -53.78 22.23 29.99
C ASN A 748 -54.13 21.58 31.34
N TRP A 749 -53.27 20.72 31.87
CA TRP A 749 -53.43 20.16 33.20
C TRP A 749 -53.38 21.24 34.29
N LEU A 750 -52.43 22.19 34.20
CA LEU A 750 -52.33 23.33 35.12
C LEU A 750 -53.59 24.20 35.13
N LYS A 751 -54.32 24.27 34.00
CA LYS A 751 -55.52 25.11 33.83
C LYS A 751 -56.81 24.44 34.30
N ARG A 752 -56.80 23.17 34.70
CA ARG A 752 -58.01 22.40 35.03
C ARG A 752 -58.24 22.22 36.53
N SER A 753 -59.51 22.17 36.93
CA SER A 753 -59.91 21.60 38.22
C SER A 753 -59.63 20.10 38.25
N LYS A 754 -58.99 19.60 39.31
CA LYS A 754 -58.64 18.18 39.47
C LYS A 754 -59.90 17.30 39.43
N HIS A 755 -60.17 16.68 38.28
CA HIS A 755 -61.15 15.62 38.14
C HIS A 755 -60.37 14.34 37.85
N THR A 756 -60.33 13.42 38.81
CA THR A 756 -59.70 12.11 38.66
C THR A 756 -60.79 11.11 38.37
N ALA A 757 -60.74 10.46 37.20
CA ALA A 757 -61.58 9.31 36.92
C ALA A 757 -61.31 8.23 37.99
N PRO A 758 -62.35 7.51 38.48
CA PRO A 758 -62.15 6.40 39.41
C PRO A 758 -61.26 5.33 38.76
N THR A 759 -60.31 4.77 39.51
CA THR A 759 -59.38 3.73 39.01
C THR A 759 -59.56 2.40 39.74
N LYS A 760 -59.30 1.29 39.05
CA LYS A 760 -59.26 -0.08 39.58
C LYS A 760 -57.87 -0.70 39.41
N ARG A 761 -57.38 -1.38 40.44
CA ARG A 761 -56.08 -2.06 40.42
C ARG A 761 -56.17 -3.43 39.76
N VAL A 762 -55.43 -3.65 38.67
CA VAL A 762 -55.47 -4.89 37.87
C VAL A 762 -54.05 -5.44 37.68
N HIS A 763 -53.89 -6.76 37.79
CA HIS A 763 -52.64 -7.44 37.44
C HIS A 763 -52.56 -7.63 35.92
N MET A 764 -51.70 -6.84 35.27
CA MET A 764 -51.62 -6.72 33.82
C MET A 764 -50.54 -7.60 33.18
N TYR A 765 -49.39 -7.72 33.83
CA TYR A 765 -48.20 -8.34 33.25
C TYR A 765 -47.64 -9.41 34.17
N GLU A 766 -47.45 -10.62 33.65
CA GLU A 766 -46.82 -11.74 34.35
C GLU A 766 -45.29 -11.55 34.49
N GLY A 767 -44.66 -12.31 35.39
CA GLY A 767 -43.21 -12.18 35.66
C GLY A 767 -42.34 -12.38 34.42
N TYR A 768 -42.69 -13.36 33.57
CA TYR A 768 -41.99 -13.62 32.31
C TYR A 768 -42.12 -12.45 31.32
N GLU A 769 -43.33 -11.89 31.13
CA GLU A 769 -43.57 -10.78 30.21
C GLU A 769 -42.72 -9.56 30.57
N ARG A 770 -42.59 -9.26 31.88
CA ARG A 770 -41.75 -8.18 32.37
C ARG A 770 -40.27 -8.43 32.13
N PHE A 771 -39.78 -9.64 32.44
CA PHE A 771 -38.39 -10.01 32.21
C PHE A 771 -38.02 -9.93 30.72
N TRP A 772 -38.83 -10.56 29.86
CA TRP A 772 -38.65 -10.53 28.41
C TRP A 772 -38.60 -9.10 27.87
N HIS A 773 -39.53 -8.25 28.29
CA HIS A 773 -39.60 -6.85 27.85
C HIS A 773 -38.37 -6.05 28.24
N TRP A 774 -37.91 -6.14 29.49
CA TRP A 774 -36.74 -5.38 29.95
C TRP A 774 -35.44 -5.90 29.34
N LEU A 775 -35.30 -7.22 29.19
CA LEU A 775 -34.18 -7.79 28.46
C LEU A 775 -34.16 -7.29 27.01
N GLN A 776 -35.30 -7.31 26.33
CA GLN A 776 -35.43 -6.78 24.97
C GLN A 776 -35.10 -5.28 24.89
N THR A 777 -35.60 -4.49 25.84
CA THR A 777 -35.38 -3.03 25.88
C THR A 777 -33.91 -2.70 26.03
N VAL A 778 -33.24 -3.29 27.03
CA VAL A 778 -31.80 -3.06 27.26
C VAL A 778 -30.99 -3.49 26.04
N THR A 779 -31.30 -4.65 25.47
CA THR A 779 -30.59 -5.18 24.31
C THR A 779 -30.75 -4.28 23.08
N ILE A 780 -31.97 -3.81 22.78
CA ILE A 780 -32.23 -2.91 21.63
C ILE A 780 -31.52 -1.56 21.84
N VAL A 781 -31.57 -0.99 23.05
CA VAL A 781 -30.87 0.28 23.32
C VAL A 781 -29.36 0.14 23.13
N LEU A 782 -28.77 -0.96 23.60
CA LEU A 782 -27.35 -1.25 23.39
C LEU A 782 -27.02 -1.50 21.90
N LEU A 783 -27.90 -2.17 21.16
CA LEU A 783 -27.76 -2.37 19.71
C LEU A 783 -27.81 -1.06 18.95
N LEU A 784 -28.74 -0.16 19.27
CA LEU A 784 -28.82 1.17 18.66
C LEU A 784 -27.57 2.00 18.99
N PHE A 785 -27.10 1.95 20.23
CA PHE A 785 -25.89 2.65 20.65
C PHE A 785 -24.64 2.14 19.91
N THR A 786 -24.40 0.83 19.94
CA THR A 786 -23.26 0.21 19.24
C THR A 786 -23.36 0.36 17.72
N GLY A 787 -24.57 0.22 17.15
CA GLY A 787 -24.82 0.41 15.72
C GLY A 787 -24.55 1.85 15.26
N LEU A 788 -24.92 2.85 16.06
CA LEU A 788 -24.61 4.24 15.77
C LEU A 788 -23.11 4.52 15.78
N ILE A 789 -22.35 3.91 16.71
CA ILE A 789 -20.89 4.03 16.76
C ILE A 789 -20.25 3.37 15.52
N ILE A 790 -20.72 2.19 15.12
CA ILE A 790 -20.23 1.49 13.91
C ILE A 790 -20.55 2.29 12.64
N HIS A 791 -21.72 2.94 12.60
CA HIS A 791 -22.16 3.77 11.48
C HIS A 791 -21.42 5.11 11.39
N ARG A 792 -21.00 5.67 12.54
CA ARG A 792 -20.33 6.99 12.66
C ARG A 792 -19.09 6.94 13.56
N PRO A 793 -18.07 6.14 13.21
CA PRO A 793 -16.85 6.08 14.01
C PRO A 793 -16.13 7.43 14.08
N ASP A 794 -16.29 8.28 13.05
CA ASP A 794 -15.79 9.67 12.99
C ASP A 794 -16.24 10.55 14.17
N ILE A 795 -17.46 10.34 14.68
CA ILE A 795 -18.00 11.11 15.82
C ILE A 795 -17.63 10.45 17.15
N PHE A 796 -17.46 9.14 17.16
CA PHE A 796 -17.39 8.31 18.36
C PHE A 796 -16.03 7.62 18.57
N GLY A 797 -14.94 8.15 18.03
CA GLY A 797 -13.58 7.57 18.07
C GLY A 797 -12.95 7.36 19.45
N ILE A 798 -13.66 7.63 20.56
CA ILE A 798 -13.25 7.19 21.90
C ILE A 798 -13.51 5.69 22.13
N PHE A 799 -14.38 5.09 21.33
CA PHE A 799 -14.78 3.69 21.45
C PHE A 799 -14.05 2.83 20.43
N SER A 800 -13.43 1.73 20.87
CA SER A 800 -12.79 0.78 19.97
C SER A 800 -13.81 0.18 18.98
N PHE A 801 -13.63 0.47 17.68
CA PHE A 801 -14.49 -0.03 16.61
C PHE A 801 -14.66 -1.54 16.66
N ARG A 802 -13.55 -2.28 16.77
CA ARG A 802 -13.52 -3.74 16.92
C ARG A 802 -14.44 -4.23 18.02
N TYR A 803 -14.28 -3.66 19.22
CA TYR A 803 -15.05 -4.07 20.38
C TYR A 803 -16.54 -3.77 20.20
N MET A 804 -16.88 -2.62 19.59
CA MET A 804 -18.27 -2.26 19.31
C MET A 804 -18.94 -3.25 18.35
N VAL A 805 -18.25 -3.70 17.30
CA VAL A 805 -18.75 -4.76 16.40
C VAL A 805 -19.00 -6.06 17.17
N THR A 806 -18.06 -6.50 18.01
CA THR A 806 -18.24 -7.71 18.82
C THR A 806 -19.44 -7.60 19.77
N VAL A 807 -19.56 -6.49 20.51
CA VAL A 807 -20.68 -6.27 21.42
C VAL A 807 -21.99 -6.21 20.65
N HIS A 808 -22.04 -5.54 19.50
CA HIS A 808 -23.23 -5.48 18.66
C HIS A 808 -23.70 -6.88 18.26
N ASN A 809 -22.79 -7.73 17.78
CA ASN A 809 -23.12 -9.10 17.37
C ASN A 809 -23.59 -9.96 18.55
N VAL A 810 -22.96 -9.86 19.72
CA VAL A 810 -23.39 -10.57 20.92
C VAL A 810 -24.79 -10.12 21.35
N MET A 811 -25.05 -8.81 21.37
CA MET A 811 -26.38 -8.28 21.68
C MET A 811 -27.42 -8.70 20.64
N ALA A 812 -27.05 -8.79 19.37
CA ALA A 812 -27.93 -9.25 18.29
C ALA A 812 -28.31 -10.72 18.50
N ALA A 813 -27.35 -11.59 18.84
CA ALA A 813 -27.62 -12.98 19.17
C ALA A 813 -28.55 -13.13 20.38
N ILE A 814 -28.33 -12.34 21.44
CA ILE A 814 -29.22 -12.29 22.61
C ILE A 814 -30.63 -11.86 22.20
N LEU A 815 -30.77 -10.82 21.38
CA LEU A 815 -32.06 -10.35 20.88
C LEU A 815 -32.79 -11.43 20.08
N VAL A 816 -32.10 -12.12 19.17
CA VAL A 816 -32.67 -13.19 18.35
C VAL A 816 -33.16 -14.34 19.23
N ILE A 817 -32.34 -14.81 20.17
CA ILE A 817 -32.74 -15.88 21.10
C ILE A 817 -33.95 -15.43 21.94
N ASN A 818 -33.92 -14.21 22.47
CA ASN A 818 -35.02 -13.66 23.26
C ASN A 818 -36.31 -13.53 22.43
N ALA A 819 -36.21 -13.11 21.16
CA ALA A 819 -37.33 -13.00 20.25
C ALA A 819 -37.94 -14.38 19.90
N LEU A 820 -37.11 -15.40 19.67
CA LEU A 820 -37.57 -16.77 19.40
C LEU A 820 -38.28 -17.38 20.62
N LEU A 821 -37.72 -17.22 21.82
CA LEU A 821 -38.33 -17.68 23.06
C LEU A 821 -39.66 -16.96 23.32
N SER A 822 -39.70 -15.64 23.07
CA SER A 822 -40.93 -14.85 23.20
C SER A 822 -42.00 -15.28 22.21
N LEU A 823 -41.63 -15.50 20.95
CA LEU A 823 -42.56 -16.00 19.94
C LEU A 823 -43.14 -17.35 20.36
N PHE A 824 -42.28 -18.28 20.80
CA PHE A 824 -42.72 -19.57 21.31
C PHE A 824 -43.69 -19.44 22.50
N TRP A 825 -43.37 -18.58 23.47
CA TRP A 825 -44.23 -18.35 24.62
C TRP A 825 -45.59 -17.76 24.23
N HIS A 826 -45.62 -16.73 23.36
CA HIS A 826 -46.87 -16.10 22.92
C HIS A 826 -47.74 -17.03 22.05
N LEU A 827 -47.13 -17.92 21.27
CA LEU A 827 -47.83 -18.94 20.49
C LEU A 827 -48.43 -20.03 21.39
N THR A 828 -47.67 -20.52 22.36
CA THR A 828 -48.12 -21.61 23.26
C THR A 828 -49.14 -21.16 24.30
N THR A 829 -49.07 -19.91 24.77
CA THR A 829 -50.03 -19.34 25.73
C THR A 829 -51.28 -18.75 25.06
N GLY A 830 -51.25 -18.56 23.73
CA GLY A 830 -52.34 -17.91 22.99
C GLY A 830 -52.41 -16.39 23.15
N GLU A 831 -51.47 -15.78 23.88
CA GLU A 831 -51.36 -14.33 24.10
C GLU A 831 -51.09 -13.57 22.78
N VAL A 832 -50.61 -14.25 21.74
CA VAL A 832 -50.42 -13.68 20.38
C VAL A 832 -51.67 -12.98 19.83
N LYS A 833 -52.87 -13.44 20.21
CA LYS A 833 -54.15 -12.87 19.76
C LYS A 833 -54.31 -11.40 20.14
N GLN A 834 -53.62 -10.92 21.18
CA GLN A 834 -53.68 -9.53 21.63
C GLN A 834 -52.99 -8.57 20.64
N TYR A 835 -52.06 -9.07 19.83
CA TYR A 835 -51.29 -8.26 18.88
C TYR A 835 -51.89 -8.23 17.47
N ILE A 836 -52.91 -9.04 17.17
CA ILE A 836 -53.51 -9.15 15.83
C ILE A 836 -54.72 -8.21 15.71
N PRO A 837 -54.67 -7.18 14.83
CA PRO A 837 -55.81 -6.29 14.57
C PRO A 837 -57.07 -7.05 14.14
N ARG A 838 -58.24 -6.65 14.64
CA ARG A 838 -59.51 -7.27 14.25
C ARG A 838 -59.87 -6.86 12.81
N PRO A 839 -60.25 -7.79 11.91
CA PRO A 839 -60.51 -7.45 10.50
C PRO A 839 -61.70 -6.50 10.27
N ARG A 840 -62.66 -6.41 11.21
CA ARG A 840 -63.85 -5.56 11.11
C ARG A 840 -63.85 -4.53 12.25
N GLY A 841 -64.13 -3.27 11.94
CA GLY A 841 -64.24 -2.16 12.90
C GLY A 841 -62.91 -1.53 13.36
N PHE A 842 -61.76 -2.09 12.97
CA PHE A 842 -60.45 -1.58 13.38
C PHE A 842 -60.19 -0.12 12.94
N PHE A 843 -60.54 0.23 11.70
CA PHE A 843 -60.31 1.58 11.19
C PHE A 843 -61.15 2.64 11.92
N ASP A 844 -62.40 2.31 12.24
CA ASP A 844 -63.28 3.19 13.02
C ASP A 844 -62.71 3.41 14.42
N ASP A 845 -62.33 2.32 15.10
CA ASP A 845 -61.71 2.35 16.42
C ASP A 845 -60.36 3.11 16.43
N ALA A 846 -59.56 2.96 15.37
CA ALA A 846 -58.30 3.68 15.20
C ALA A 846 -58.54 5.19 15.02
N ILE A 847 -59.53 5.60 14.22
CA ILE A 847 -59.89 7.01 14.05
C ILE A 847 -60.35 7.63 15.39
N VAL A 848 -61.13 6.89 16.19
CA VAL A 848 -61.53 7.32 17.54
C VAL A 848 -60.31 7.53 18.42
N GLN A 849 -59.36 6.59 18.42
CA GLN A 849 -58.10 6.71 19.16
C GLN A 849 -57.25 7.90 18.70
N VAL A 850 -57.19 8.18 17.39
CA VAL A 850 -56.47 9.34 16.84
C VAL A 850 -57.09 10.65 17.32
N LYS A 851 -58.43 10.77 17.25
CA LYS A 851 -59.14 11.96 17.76
C LYS A 851 -58.89 12.19 19.25
N PHE A 852 -58.79 11.12 20.02
CA PHE A 852 -58.41 11.21 21.42
C PHE A 852 -57.00 11.78 21.60
N TYR A 853 -55.97 11.24 20.94
CA TYR A 853 -54.61 11.76 21.09
C TYR A 853 -54.41 13.18 20.56
N ILE A 854 -55.10 13.58 19.49
CA ILE A 854 -54.97 14.93 18.91
C ILE A 854 -55.79 15.99 19.69
N GLY A 855 -56.84 15.59 20.41
CA GLY A 855 -57.76 16.54 21.05
C GLY A 855 -58.27 16.11 22.43
N GLY A 856 -58.84 14.90 22.53
CA GLY A 856 -59.50 14.42 23.75
C GLY A 856 -58.59 14.35 24.98
N ILE A 857 -57.35 13.88 24.81
CA ILE A 857 -56.34 13.83 25.88
C ILE A 857 -56.00 15.23 26.40
N PHE A 858 -55.99 16.24 25.51
CA PHE A 858 -55.79 17.62 25.91
C PHE A 858 -57.00 18.19 26.60
N LYS A 859 -58.19 17.61 26.45
CA LYS A 859 -59.46 17.95 27.12
C LYS A 859 -59.69 17.22 28.45
N GLY A 860 -58.89 16.18 28.73
CA GLY A 860 -59.07 15.35 29.93
C GLY A 860 -60.29 14.44 29.82
N GLU A 861 -60.70 14.13 28.60
CA GLU A 861 -61.73 13.12 28.33
C GLU A 861 -61.21 11.73 28.79
N PRO A 862 -62.08 10.82 29.25
CA PRO A 862 -61.67 9.46 29.60
C PRO A 862 -61.14 8.72 28.37
N HIS A 863 -60.23 7.77 28.57
CA HIS A 863 -59.63 7.03 27.45
C HIS A 863 -60.72 6.25 26.67
N PRO A 864 -60.77 6.29 25.32
CA PRO A 864 -61.93 5.75 24.57
C PRO A 864 -62.08 4.23 24.63
N PHE A 865 -61.04 3.50 25.03
CA PHE A 865 -61.06 2.04 25.14
C PHE A 865 -60.59 1.59 26.52
N GLU A 866 -61.36 0.69 27.13
CA GLU A 866 -61.01 0.03 28.38
C GLU A 866 -59.78 -0.88 28.21
N LYS A 867 -58.85 -0.78 29.16
CA LYS A 867 -57.68 -1.66 29.27
C LYS A 867 -57.99 -2.83 30.21
N ARG A 868 -57.86 -4.05 29.71
CA ARG A 868 -58.09 -5.29 30.48
C ARG A 868 -56.93 -6.26 30.30
N ARG A 869 -56.82 -7.28 31.16
CA ARG A 869 -55.77 -8.32 31.04
C ARG A 869 -55.79 -9.02 29.68
N ASP A 870 -56.97 -9.28 29.12
CA ASP A 870 -57.18 -9.93 27.82
C ASP A 870 -57.14 -8.94 26.62
N LYS A 871 -57.12 -7.63 26.91
CA LYS A 871 -57.10 -6.53 25.92
C LYS A 871 -56.22 -5.39 26.44
N LYS A 872 -54.90 -5.61 26.42
CA LYS A 872 -53.89 -4.68 26.97
C LYS A 872 -53.60 -3.48 26.07
N LEU A 873 -53.91 -3.57 24.78
CA LEU A 873 -53.51 -2.62 23.74
C LEU A 873 -54.70 -1.85 23.16
N ASN A 874 -54.53 -0.56 22.93
CA ASN A 874 -55.46 0.23 22.13
C ASN A 874 -55.27 -0.06 20.62
N PRO A 875 -56.23 0.31 19.75
CA PRO A 875 -56.17 0.00 18.32
C PRO A 875 -54.89 0.51 17.62
N LEU A 876 -54.41 1.72 17.95
CA LEU A 876 -53.18 2.26 17.36
C LEU A 876 -51.93 1.55 17.87
N GLN A 877 -51.87 1.23 19.16
CA GLN A 877 -50.81 0.41 19.74
C GLN A 877 -50.82 -0.99 19.11
N GLN A 878 -51.98 -1.59 18.90
CA GLN A 878 -52.11 -2.90 18.27
C GLN A 878 -51.56 -2.90 16.84
N ALA A 879 -51.91 -1.90 16.02
CA ALA A 879 -51.31 -1.72 14.69
C ALA A 879 -49.79 -1.50 14.76
N THR A 880 -49.34 -0.67 15.71
CA THR A 880 -47.92 -0.34 15.86
C THR A 880 -47.12 -1.57 16.25
N TYR A 881 -47.56 -2.34 17.25
CA TYR A 881 -46.90 -3.58 17.66
C TYR A 881 -47.00 -4.67 16.61
N PHE A 882 -48.11 -4.76 15.87
CA PHE A 882 -48.21 -5.65 14.73
C PHE A 882 -47.13 -5.32 13.68
N GLY A 883 -47.03 -4.05 13.25
CA GLY A 883 -45.99 -3.63 12.32
C GLY A 883 -44.57 -3.81 12.88
N LEU A 884 -44.35 -3.50 14.16
CA LEU A 884 -43.06 -3.68 14.83
C LEU A 884 -42.62 -5.15 14.82
N LEU A 885 -43.50 -6.05 15.27
CA LEU A 885 -43.17 -7.47 15.47
C LEU A 885 -43.19 -8.29 14.17
N THR A 886 -43.97 -7.89 13.18
CA THR A 886 -44.09 -8.64 11.91
C THR A 886 -43.29 -8.04 10.75
N VAL A 887 -42.91 -6.76 10.83
CA VAL A 887 -42.17 -6.08 9.76
C VAL A 887 -40.83 -5.58 10.28
N LEU A 888 -40.79 -4.58 11.16
CA LEU A 888 -39.53 -3.92 11.52
C LEU A 888 -38.53 -4.86 12.19
N LEU A 889 -38.95 -5.63 13.22
CA LEU A 889 -38.05 -6.51 13.96
C LEU A 889 -37.53 -7.67 13.09
N PRO A 890 -38.38 -8.39 12.33
CA PRO A 890 -37.90 -9.38 11.36
C PRO A 890 -36.96 -8.80 10.31
N LEU A 891 -37.25 -7.60 9.78
CA LEU A 891 -36.37 -6.95 8.81
C LEU A 891 -35.00 -6.60 9.41
N GLN A 892 -34.95 -6.05 10.63
CA GLN A 892 -33.70 -5.75 11.33
C GLN A 892 -32.87 -7.02 11.57
N ILE A 893 -33.53 -8.10 12.04
CA ILE A 893 -32.89 -9.39 12.28
C ILE A 893 -32.37 -9.99 10.97
N MET A 894 -33.19 -10.02 9.92
CA MET A 894 -32.83 -10.62 8.63
C MET A 894 -31.67 -9.87 7.99
N THR A 895 -31.72 -8.55 7.93
CA THR A 895 -30.63 -7.74 7.36
C THR A 895 -29.35 -7.86 8.17
N GLY A 896 -29.44 -7.84 9.51
CA GLY A 896 -28.29 -8.08 10.39
C GLY A 896 -27.69 -9.48 10.24
N ALA A 897 -28.52 -10.52 10.12
CA ALA A 897 -28.08 -11.90 9.90
C ALA A 897 -27.40 -12.08 8.53
N LEU A 898 -27.95 -11.47 7.48
CA LEU A 898 -27.34 -11.49 6.14
C LEU A 898 -25.98 -10.78 6.13
N MET A 899 -25.87 -9.65 6.84
CA MET A 899 -24.59 -8.94 7.01
C MET A 899 -23.59 -9.75 7.84
N TRP A 900 -24.04 -10.39 8.94
CA TRP A 900 -23.17 -11.24 9.77
C TRP A 900 -22.67 -12.47 9.01
N GLY A 901 -23.52 -13.07 8.16
CA GLY A 901 -23.20 -14.24 7.35
C GLY A 901 -22.39 -13.96 6.08
N VAL A 902 -22.05 -12.70 5.77
CA VAL A 902 -21.39 -12.32 4.51
C VAL A 902 -20.07 -13.04 4.27
N GLN A 903 -19.35 -13.37 5.34
CA GLN A 903 -18.08 -14.09 5.25
C GLN A 903 -18.28 -15.55 4.83
N THR A 904 -19.27 -16.23 5.42
CA THR A 904 -19.48 -17.68 5.24
C THR A 904 -20.36 -18.00 4.04
N PHE A 905 -21.33 -17.13 3.74
CA PHE A 905 -22.29 -17.33 2.65
C PHE A 905 -22.48 -16.04 1.82
N PRO A 906 -21.40 -15.49 1.21
CA PRO A 906 -21.45 -14.24 0.46
C PRO A 906 -22.53 -14.25 -0.64
N GLN A 907 -22.72 -15.39 -1.32
CA GLN A 907 -23.70 -15.59 -2.38
C GLN A 907 -25.16 -15.31 -1.96
N ILE A 908 -25.50 -15.58 -0.69
CA ILE A 908 -26.86 -15.30 -0.19
C ILE A 908 -27.03 -13.80 -0.04
N SER A 909 -26.01 -13.10 0.47
CA SER A 909 -26.05 -11.65 0.62
C SER A 909 -26.10 -10.92 -0.73
N THR A 910 -25.39 -11.43 -1.75
CA THR A 910 -25.36 -10.82 -3.09
C THR A 910 -26.71 -10.92 -3.81
N TRP A 911 -27.52 -11.96 -3.58
CA TRP A 911 -28.89 -12.04 -4.08
C TRP A 911 -29.78 -10.87 -3.62
N PHE A 912 -29.48 -10.28 -2.46
CA PHE A 912 -30.17 -9.11 -1.93
C PHE A 912 -29.42 -7.79 -2.20
N GLY A 913 -28.47 -7.78 -3.13
CA GLY A 913 -27.67 -6.61 -3.51
C GLY A 913 -26.41 -6.38 -2.67
N GLY A 914 -26.03 -7.34 -1.81
CA GLY A 914 -24.81 -7.29 -1.01
C GLY A 914 -24.80 -6.18 0.05
N LEU A 915 -23.61 -5.89 0.60
CA LEU A 915 -23.45 -4.84 1.62
C LEU A 915 -23.88 -3.43 1.16
N PRO A 916 -23.68 -3.00 -0.10
CA PRO A 916 -24.16 -1.70 -0.57
C PRO A 916 -25.66 -1.47 -0.42
N VAL A 917 -26.48 -2.53 -0.41
CA VAL A 917 -27.94 -2.45 -0.22
C VAL A 917 -28.34 -2.80 1.20
N LEU A 918 -27.75 -3.85 1.77
CA LEU A 918 -28.12 -4.36 3.09
C LEU A 918 -27.81 -3.36 4.21
N ALA A 919 -26.63 -2.73 4.18
CA ALA A 919 -26.20 -1.85 5.28
C ALA A 919 -26.99 -0.53 5.37
N PRO A 920 -27.28 0.19 4.26
CA PRO A 920 -28.14 1.36 4.32
C PRO A 920 -29.58 1.02 4.75
N PHE A 921 -30.10 -0.13 4.31
CA PHE A 921 -31.43 -0.58 4.71
C PHE A 921 -31.49 -0.97 6.20
N HIS A 922 -30.47 -1.67 6.72
CA HIS A 922 -30.34 -1.98 8.14
C HIS A 922 -30.31 -0.71 9.00
N SER A 923 -29.60 0.32 8.52
CA SER A 923 -29.50 1.63 9.18
C SER A 923 -30.83 2.39 9.16
N LEU A 924 -31.57 2.35 8.04
CA LEU A 924 -32.91 2.93 7.95
C LEU A 924 -33.88 2.31 8.96
N VAL A 925 -33.92 0.98 9.05
CA VAL A 925 -34.80 0.28 10.02
C VAL A 925 -34.39 0.60 11.45
N ALA A 926 -33.09 0.73 11.75
CA ALA A 926 -32.59 1.15 13.06
C ALA A 926 -33.02 2.58 13.45
N TRP A 927 -33.02 3.52 12.50
CA TRP A 927 -33.54 4.87 12.70
C TRP A 927 -35.04 4.87 13.06
N LEU A 928 -35.84 4.05 12.36
CA LEU A 928 -37.26 3.90 12.65
C LEU A 928 -37.50 3.28 14.04
N PHE A 929 -36.69 2.29 14.44
CA PHE A 929 -36.72 1.74 15.80
C PHE A 929 -36.41 2.81 16.85
N SER A 930 -35.39 3.64 16.60
CA SER A 930 -35.01 4.72 17.50
C SER A 930 -36.16 5.72 17.71
N ALA A 931 -36.79 6.15 16.61
CA ALA A 931 -37.96 7.02 16.67
C ALA A 931 -39.14 6.35 17.39
N PHE A 932 -39.40 5.08 17.11
CA PHE A 932 -40.44 4.30 17.80
C PHE A 932 -40.22 4.25 19.31
N ILE A 933 -38.99 4.02 19.78
CA ILE A 933 -38.70 3.96 21.23
C ILE A 933 -39.04 5.28 21.92
N ILE A 934 -38.68 6.42 21.33
CA ILE A 934 -39.02 7.74 21.90
C ILE A 934 -40.54 7.91 21.98
N GLY A 935 -41.26 7.62 20.89
CA GLY A 935 -42.72 7.68 20.86
C GLY A 935 -43.37 6.72 21.87
N HIS A 936 -42.87 5.48 21.94
CA HIS A 936 -43.34 4.43 22.83
C HIS A 936 -43.20 4.85 24.29
N VAL A 937 -42.01 5.28 24.72
CA VAL A 937 -41.76 5.74 26.09
C VAL A 937 -42.67 6.92 26.43
N TYR A 938 -42.84 7.87 25.51
CA TYR A 938 -43.76 8.99 25.72
C TYR A 938 -45.22 8.53 25.92
N LEU A 939 -45.71 7.61 25.11
CA LEU A 939 -47.08 7.08 25.24
C LEU A 939 -47.29 6.33 26.56
N THR A 940 -46.26 5.79 27.20
CA THR A 940 -46.42 5.22 28.56
C THR A 940 -46.77 6.29 29.61
N THR A 941 -46.52 7.57 29.33
CA THR A 941 -46.88 8.69 30.22
C THR A 941 -48.33 9.15 30.08
N THR A 942 -49.12 8.53 29.18
CA THR A 942 -50.51 8.91 28.93
C THR A 942 -51.53 8.13 29.77
N GLY A 943 -51.08 7.31 30.73
CA GLY A 943 -51.94 6.61 31.68
C GLY A 943 -52.52 7.51 32.78
N ALA A 944 -53.22 6.92 33.76
CA ALA A 944 -53.86 7.62 34.87
C ALA A 944 -52.89 8.53 35.65
N THR A 945 -51.63 8.12 35.77
CA THR A 945 -50.52 9.00 36.13
C THR A 945 -49.37 8.84 35.13
N PRO A 946 -48.45 9.82 35.01
CA PRO A 946 -47.33 9.76 34.07
C PRO A 946 -46.40 8.55 34.24
N VAL A 947 -46.45 7.87 35.39
CA VAL A 947 -45.58 6.73 35.71
C VAL A 947 -46.34 5.42 35.87
N GLU A 948 -47.68 5.41 35.80
CA GLU A 948 -48.48 4.23 36.16
C GLU A 948 -48.24 3.06 35.19
N ALA A 949 -48.20 3.32 33.88
CA ALA A 949 -47.90 2.28 32.90
C ALA A 949 -46.44 1.76 33.04
N MET A 950 -45.49 2.63 33.42
CA MET A 950 -44.11 2.20 33.70
C MET A 950 -44.04 1.33 34.96
N ARG A 951 -44.77 1.73 36.01
CA ARG A 951 -44.91 0.97 37.26
C ARG A 951 -45.52 -0.40 37.00
N ALA A 952 -46.47 -0.52 36.08
CA ALA A 952 -47.04 -1.79 35.66
C ALA A 952 -45.99 -2.72 35.05
N MET A 953 -45.07 -2.21 34.22
CA MET A 953 -43.98 -3.03 33.68
C MET A 953 -42.89 -3.42 34.68
N VAL A 954 -42.82 -2.74 35.84
CA VAL A 954 -41.90 -3.12 36.92
C VAL A 954 -42.57 -4.09 37.89
N THR A 955 -43.81 -3.79 38.31
CA THR A 955 -44.49 -4.49 39.42
C THR A 955 -45.52 -5.52 38.98
N GLY A 956 -45.99 -5.46 37.73
CA GLY A 956 -47.10 -6.27 37.21
C GLY A 956 -48.50 -5.69 37.44
N TRP A 957 -48.63 -4.67 38.30
CA TRP A 957 -49.91 -4.08 38.70
C TRP A 957 -50.10 -2.67 38.11
N GLU A 958 -51.29 -2.38 37.61
CA GLU A 958 -51.66 -1.08 37.04
C GLU A 958 -52.99 -0.57 37.61
N GLU A 959 -53.06 0.71 37.93
CA GLU A 959 -54.31 1.44 38.20
C GLU A 959 -54.94 1.90 36.87
N VAL A 960 -56.09 1.31 36.52
CA VAL A 960 -56.80 1.53 35.25
C VAL A 960 -58.07 2.34 35.48
N GLU A 961 -58.43 3.27 34.59
CA GLU A 961 -59.72 3.97 34.64
C GLU A 961 -60.90 2.97 34.63
N ALA A 962 -61.85 3.13 35.55
CA ALA A 962 -63.07 2.34 35.61
C ALA A 962 -64.06 2.84 34.53
N HIS A 963 -64.55 1.93 33.70
CA HIS A 963 -65.50 2.26 32.63
C HIS A 963 -66.93 1.89 33.06
N ALA A 964 -67.94 2.63 32.60
CA ALA A 964 -69.35 2.51 33.04
C ALA A 964 -70.03 1.12 32.82
N LYS A 965 -69.32 0.13 32.25
CA LYS A 965 -69.78 -1.27 32.18
C LYS A 965 -69.35 -2.13 33.38
N ASP A 966 -68.60 -1.57 34.33
CA ASP A 966 -68.12 -2.26 35.53
C ASP A 966 -69.05 -2.10 36.76
N GLU A 967 -70.14 -1.33 36.64
CA GLU A 967 -71.12 -1.10 37.73
C GLU A 967 -72.39 -1.99 37.64
N GLU A 968 -72.38 -3.05 36.83
CA GLU A 968 -73.44 -4.07 36.81
C GLU A 968 -73.03 -5.39 37.46
#